data_AF-A0A936XVB6-F1
#
_entry.id   AF-A0A936XVB6-F1
#
_cell.length_a   1.000
_cell.length_b   1.000
_cell.length_c   1.000
_cell.angle_alpha   90.00
_cell.angle_beta   90.00
_cell.angle_gamma   90.00
#
_symmetry.space_group_name_H-M   'P 1'
#
loop_
_entity.id
_entity.type
_entity.pdbx_description
1 polymer ?
#
loop_
_entity_poly.entity_id
_entity_poly.type
_entity_poly.pdbx_seq_one_letter_code
_entity_poly.pdbx_strand_id
1 'polypeptide(L)'
;MQKTFLFLLAVFMLHLANAQYEEKNFVRYTVKDGLSDNYITCLQQDDQGYIWAGTDVGLNRFDGNSFKKFYPGTAALPLLSGAIFNLKLFGKQQLGILSNGGLQILNTKDFSMQNYFIPDTTAFSTQLNVVWDAVLLPDNSFALTTSSGFYVFSKPGVVNFRYDAYSLKDIGKKRILYGREIISINDKEYLVYTEETGLAYYNKEKNGFRVIDRSETEWKSFLHPVSTEGDHLVTKYQLSSHEFIFTFHLKDSISFYDHKLKRAVTSPLPFHSFVELSWESKIEAFNDSTFFINGGSYGFYILHLNRQTGIITCDGKKELSAYKITRLFVDKDKRLWVCSSEGLLQQKLNPSFISSYHFPPASGDTLTGGFRCAYRYKNKLYAGRYSLNKGLVILNAETMQPEKQIDLYGGNNGWNEVMTMEMYHADTLWLGTNAGLLWFDTKTNHYGKVFDEKKYPWAAGMSVILTPVNKDGYAWMCSYLEGLVVRYHIASRTFVPFSSATKPALPFDRVKNIAYDSYGDVWIGGHSLARWNSQEQLFDTLINVYGGINKFNDDILTLSTDDNGSLWLHNAYNGLLEYRIKEKKFVAFTMKDGLPSDVLESFSPVINHVLWIGSNSHLSKFEIRTKKIIVYDQQDGLPEHKPTGRRMYFDSDNNFLYLFAGEYIAKIPTGQTNNSGNSSDLLLEDLVINNKRFFFQPGNEIRLKYNENNLLVNYTVIDFEKSNYQFAYKINNAETWNLLGSQRNLNLNNLQPGKYSVQIKATGKSGGEKIKEFTITIQPPFWKTTWFLVTIGLLLAAMLYYLYRSRIKQVRQKANVDKLLAQTEMKALHAQMNPHFIFNSLNSIREMILSNENKEASHYLGKFAQLIRITLDQSEQSFISLRNTLDYLQRYIEMEKIRNSHFTYSINIDKALDMDETVLPPMLIQPFIENAIWHGVSGNNKKINVNIDFKKENNNLVCIINDDGVGIDHSRKNREEKDYLHNSVGIRNIKNRIALLNEKYNLQSSITITDKINIPGAAETGTLVTLHLPLEINGE
;
A
#
# COMPACT_ATOMS: atom_id res chain seq x y z
N MET A 1 -42.63 0.95 -55.00
CA MET A 1 -42.58 1.29 -53.57
C MET A 1 -41.46 0.55 -52.83
N GLN A 2 -41.38 -0.78 -52.87
CA GLN A 2 -40.32 -1.56 -52.19
C GLN A 2 -38.89 -1.24 -52.66
N LYS A 3 -38.64 -1.08 -53.97
CA LYS A 3 -37.31 -0.70 -54.50
C LYS A 3 -36.89 0.72 -54.12
N THR A 4 -37.85 1.66 -54.09
CA THR A 4 -37.62 3.05 -53.66
C THR A 4 -37.35 3.14 -52.17
N PHE A 5 -38.04 2.32 -51.37
CA PHE A 5 -37.82 2.19 -49.93
C PHE A 5 -36.45 1.56 -49.62
N LEU A 6 -36.06 0.48 -50.32
CA LEU A 6 -34.72 -0.12 -50.22
C LEU A 6 -33.60 0.85 -50.63
N PHE A 7 -33.83 1.66 -51.68
CA PHE A 7 -32.89 2.68 -52.11
C PHE A 7 -32.75 3.82 -51.09
N LEU A 8 -33.87 4.32 -50.55
CA LEU A 8 -33.86 5.32 -49.48
C LEU A 8 -33.20 4.78 -48.21
N LEU A 9 -33.44 3.51 -47.87
CA LEU A 9 -32.83 2.86 -46.71
C LEU A 9 -31.32 2.66 -46.90
N ALA A 10 -30.87 2.32 -48.12
CA ALA A 10 -29.45 2.24 -48.46
C ALA A 10 -28.77 3.62 -48.43
N VAL A 11 -29.41 4.66 -48.97
CA VAL A 11 -28.91 6.04 -48.92
C VAL A 11 -28.85 6.56 -47.48
N PHE A 12 -29.85 6.23 -46.65
CA PHE A 12 -29.88 6.60 -45.24
C PHE A 12 -28.80 5.87 -44.43
N MET A 13 -28.56 4.58 -44.71
CA MET A 13 -27.47 3.80 -44.11
C MET A 13 -26.09 4.33 -44.52
N LEU A 14 -25.92 4.75 -45.78
CA LEU A 14 -24.69 5.41 -46.25
C LEU A 14 -24.48 6.77 -45.57
N HIS A 15 -25.53 7.56 -45.34
CA HIS A 15 -25.43 8.83 -44.63
C HIS A 15 -25.09 8.65 -43.14
N LEU A 16 -25.69 7.65 -42.47
CA LEU A 16 -25.36 7.30 -41.09
C LEU A 16 -23.92 6.77 -40.96
N ALA A 17 -23.45 5.96 -41.92
CA ALA A 17 -22.07 5.48 -41.97
C ALA A 17 -21.05 6.62 -42.19
N ASN A 18 -21.43 7.70 -42.88
CA ASN A 18 -20.57 8.87 -43.11
C ASN A 18 -20.55 9.87 -41.95
N ALA A 19 -21.61 9.92 -41.14
CA ALA A 19 -21.70 10.84 -40.00
C ALA A 19 -20.86 10.38 -38.79
N GLN A 20 -20.45 9.11 -38.73
CA GLN A 20 -19.76 8.53 -37.57
C GLN A 20 -18.30 8.98 -37.44
N TYR A 21 -17.64 9.39 -38.53
CA TYR A 21 -16.22 9.76 -38.56
C TYR A 21 -15.96 11.28 -38.56
N GLU A 22 -16.99 12.08 -38.27
CA GLU A 22 -16.83 13.52 -38.05
C GLU A 22 -16.04 13.81 -36.75
N GLU A 23 -15.25 14.88 -36.76
CA GLU A 23 -14.37 15.27 -35.64
C GLU A 23 -15.10 15.37 -34.29
N LYS A 24 -16.35 15.86 -34.28
CA LYS A 24 -17.18 15.99 -33.06
C LYS A 24 -17.41 14.66 -32.32
N ASN A 25 -17.29 13.54 -33.03
CA ASN A 25 -17.46 12.20 -32.47
C ASN A 25 -16.16 11.63 -31.91
N PHE A 26 -15.06 12.38 -31.89
CA PHE A 26 -13.80 11.97 -31.30
C PHE A 26 -13.51 12.76 -30.01
N VAL A 27 -12.81 12.13 -29.08
CA VAL A 27 -12.14 12.78 -27.97
C VAL A 27 -10.67 12.86 -28.32
N ARG A 28 -10.09 14.07 -28.30
CA ARG A 28 -8.67 14.30 -28.54
C ARG A 28 -7.92 14.37 -27.21
N TYR A 29 -6.89 13.55 -27.07
CA TYR A 29 -5.94 13.58 -25.96
C TYR A 29 -4.60 14.13 -26.44
N THR A 30 -3.99 14.98 -25.62
CA THR A 30 -2.73 15.66 -25.89
C THR A 30 -1.79 15.55 -24.68
N VAL A 31 -0.61 16.18 -24.76
CA VAL A 31 0.29 16.34 -23.61
C VAL A 31 -0.39 16.98 -22.39
N LYS A 32 -1.40 17.84 -22.60
CA LYS A 32 -2.20 18.43 -21.50
C LYS A 32 -3.00 17.40 -20.72
N ASP A 33 -3.37 16.30 -21.37
CA ASP A 33 -4.15 15.20 -20.79
C ASP A 33 -3.26 14.09 -20.21
N GLY A 34 -1.93 14.22 -20.35
CA GLY A 34 -0.95 13.32 -19.75
C GLY A 34 -0.17 12.44 -20.73
N LEU A 35 -0.35 12.59 -22.05
CA LEU A 35 0.54 11.95 -23.04
C LEU A 35 1.99 12.44 -22.91
N SER A 36 2.95 11.59 -23.28
CA SER A 36 4.38 11.94 -23.27
C SER A 36 4.76 12.93 -24.36
N ASP A 37 4.11 12.86 -25.51
CA ASP A 37 4.27 13.75 -26.66
C ASP A 37 3.00 13.73 -27.53
N ASN A 38 2.80 14.75 -28.36
CA ASN A 38 1.65 14.82 -29.27
C ASN A 38 1.86 14.00 -30.55
N TYR A 39 3.11 13.71 -30.93
CA TYR A 39 3.40 12.88 -32.10
C TYR A 39 3.28 11.40 -31.74
N ILE A 40 2.12 10.80 -32.02
CA ILE A 40 1.88 9.38 -31.72
C ILE A 40 2.29 8.57 -32.94
N THR A 41 3.22 7.63 -32.79
CA THR A 41 3.77 6.86 -33.91
C THR A 41 3.06 5.53 -34.10
N CYS A 42 2.58 4.93 -33.00
CA CYS A 42 1.99 3.61 -33.00
C CYS A 42 1.07 3.39 -31.79
N LEU A 43 0.14 2.45 -31.94
CA LEU A 43 -0.83 2.08 -30.91
C LEU A 43 -1.00 0.57 -30.86
N GLN A 44 -1.25 0.03 -29.67
CA GLN A 44 -1.59 -1.37 -29.48
C GLN A 44 -2.46 -1.55 -28.23
N GLN A 45 -3.43 -2.47 -28.25
CA GLN A 45 -4.18 -2.84 -27.05
C GLN A 45 -3.66 -4.15 -26.47
N ASP A 46 -3.44 -4.21 -25.16
CA ASP A 46 -3.03 -5.45 -24.48
C ASP A 46 -4.21 -6.37 -24.12
N ASP A 47 -3.90 -7.54 -23.54
CA ASP A 47 -4.91 -8.53 -23.15
C ASP A 47 -5.84 -8.08 -22.03
N GLN A 48 -5.38 -7.18 -21.16
CA GLN A 48 -6.19 -6.63 -20.07
C GLN A 48 -7.13 -5.51 -20.57
N GLY A 49 -6.83 -4.93 -21.73
CA GLY A 49 -7.63 -3.89 -22.36
C GLY A 49 -6.95 -2.53 -22.40
N TYR A 50 -5.75 -2.37 -21.81
CA TYR A 50 -5.04 -1.09 -21.82
C TYR A 50 -4.61 -0.74 -23.24
N ILE A 51 -4.72 0.56 -23.57
CA ILE A 51 -4.16 1.10 -24.80
C ILE A 51 -2.72 1.53 -24.53
N TRP A 52 -1.79 1.01 -25.32
CA TRP A 52 -0.39 1.39 -25.31
C TRP A 52 -0.12 2.28 -26.52
N ALA A 53 0.51 3.43 -26.29
CA ALA A 53 0.82 4.41 -27.33
C ALA A 53 2.31 4.76 -27.31
N GLY A 54 3.00 4.48 -28.41
CA GLY A 54 4.37 4.92 -28.63
C GLY A 54 4.43 6.33 -29.20
N THR A 55 5.41 7.10 -28.76
CA THR A 55 5.72 8.44 -29.29
C THR A 55 7.20 8.56 -29.61
N ASP A 56 7.64 9.74 -30.05
CA ASP A 56 9.06 10.03 -30.25
C ASP A 56 9.84 10.20 -28.92
N VAL A 57 9.14 10.34 -27.79
CA VAL A 57 9.74 10.65 -26.49
C VAL A 57 9.56 9.52 -25.46
N GLY A 58 8.52 8.70 -25.58
CA GLY A 58 8.35 7.57 -24.67
C GLY A 58 7.12 6.71 -24.95
N LEU A 59 6.91 5.73 -24.06
CA LEU A 59 5.77 4.83 -24.09
C LEU A 59 4.68 5.33 -23.14
N ASN A 60 3.43 5.27 -23.57
CA ASN A 60 2.27 5.60 -22.76
C ASN A 60 1.38 4.37 -22.61
N ARG A 61 0.77 4.22 -21.44
CA ARG A 61 -0.32 3.28 -21.18
C ARG A 61 -1.55 4.04 -20.71
N PHE A 62 -2.69 3.77 -21.32
CA PHE A 62 -3.95 4.45 -21.07
C PHE A 62 -5.03 3.46 -20.62
N ASP A 63 -5.75 3.83 -19.57
CA ASP A 63 -6.81 3.03 -18.96
C ASP A 63 -8.23 3.55 -19.22
N GLY A 64 -8.37 4.58 -20.06
CA GLY A 64 -9.64 5.30 -20.30
C GLY A 64 -9.81 6.56 -19.45
N ASN A 65 -9.03 6.70 -18.38
CA ASN A 65 -9.10 7.84 -17.47
C ASN A 65 -7.79 8.65 -17.42
N SER A 66 -6.64 7.98 -17.41
CA SER A 66 -5.32 8.62 -17.24
C SER A 66 -4.21 7.89 -17.98
N PHE A 67 -3.20 8.66 -18.41
CA PHE A 67 -2.00 8.14 -19.05
C PHE A 67 -0.87 7.92 -18.04
N LYS A 68 -0.28 6.72 -18.07
CA LYS A 68 1.02 6.43 -17.44
C LYS A 68 2.12 6.51 -18.47
N LYS A 69 3.15 7.29 -18.16
CA LYS A 69 4.29 7.57 -19.04
C LYS A 69 5.51 6.78 -18.60
N PHE A 70 6.22 6.23 -19.56
CA PHE A 70 7.48 5.53 -19.38
C PHE A 70 8.53 6.19 -20.27
N TYR A 71 9.66 6.55 -19.68
CA TYR A 71 10.77 7.22 -20.35
C TYR A 71 12.07 6.42 -20.18
N PRO A 72 13.05 6.61 -21.08
CA PRO A 72 14.38 6.02 -20.91
C PRO A 72 15.03 6.41 -19.58
N GLY A 73 15.79 5.48 -18.99
CA GLY A 73 16.52 5.71 -17.75
C GLY A 73 15.68 5.79 -16.47
N THR A 74 14.35 5.58 -16.55
CA THR A 74 13.49 5.55 -15.36
C THR A 74 13.47 4.17 -14.71
N ALA A 75 13.44 4.12 -13.38
CA ALA A 75 13.41 2.87 -12.61
C ALA A 75 12.08 2.10 -12.74
N ALA A 76 11.02 2.77 -13.19
CA ALA A 76 9.69 2.18 -13.35
C ALA A 76 9.63 1.16 -14.50
N LEU A 77 10.24 1.51 -15.65
CA LEU A 77 10.35 0.68 -16.83
C LEU A 77 11.62 1.11 -17.58
N PRO A 78 12.68 0.27 -17.64
CA PRO A 78 13.96 0.65 -18.23
C PRO A 78 13.91 0.58 -19.76
N LEU A 79 13.22 1.55 -20.38
CA LEU A 79 13.19 1.70 -21.84
C LEU A 79 14.60 2.01 -22.36
N LEU A 80 14.98 1.33 -23.45
CA LEU A 80 16.25 1.60 -24.14
C LEU A 80 16.21 2.91 -24.91
N SER A 81 15.02 3.31 -25.38
CA SER A 81 14.82 4.56 -26.11
C SER A 81 13.42 5.13 -25.95
N GLY A 82 13.32 6.44 -26.10
CA GLY A 82 12.07 7.18 -26.11
C GLY A 82 11.40 7.17 -27.49
N ALA A 83 12.18 7.04 -28.57
CA ALA A 83 11.66 7.04 -29.93
C ALA A 83 11.16 5.64 -30.30
N ILE A 84 9.85 5.43 -30.15
CA ILE A 84 9.18 4.17 -30.42
C ILE A 84 8.54 4.27 -31.80
N PHE A 85 8.84 3.33 -32.68
CA PHE A 85 8.32 3.34 -34.06
C PHE A 85 7.13 2.41 -34.24
N ASN A 86 7.09 1.32 -33.47
CA ASN A 86 6.03 0.34 -33.60
C ASN A 86 5.81 -0.42 -32.29
N LEU A 87 4.57 -0.89 -32.11
CA LEU A 87 4.16 -1.77 -31.01
C LEU A 87 3.50 -3.01 -31.62
N LYS A 88 3.89 -4.20 -31.16
CA LYS A 88 3.30 -5.47 -31.62
C LYS A 88 3.04 -6.41 -30.45
N LEU A 89 1.90 -7.09 -30.44
CA LEU A 89 1.69 -8.23 -29.54
C LEU A 89 2.23 -9.51 -30.19
N PHE A 90 3.07 -10.23 -29.46
CA PHE A 90 3.63 -11.52 -29.91
C PHE A 90 2.97 -12.73 -29.24
N GLY A 91 2.18 -12.49 -28.20
CA GLY A 91 1.50 -13.54 -27.45
C GLY A 91 0.77 -12.92 -26.27
N LYS A 92 0.23 -13.78 -25.39
CA LYS A 92 -0.47 -13.28 -24.20
C LYS A 92 0.49 -12.48 -23.32
N GLN A 93 0.11 -11.25 -23.00
CA GLN A 93 0.86 -10.31 -22.17
C GLN A 93 2.26 -9.95 -22.71
N GLN A 94 2.61 -10.27 -23.96
CA GLN A 94 3.94 -9.97 -24.53
C GLN A 94 3.85 -8.83 -25.53
N LEU A 95 4.11 -7.61 -25.05
CA LEU A 95 4.15 -6.41 -25.87
C LEU A 95 5.58 -6.14 -26.35
N GLY A 96 5.80 -6.25 -27.65
CA GLY A 96 7.02 -5.84 -28.32
C GLY A 96 7.05 -4.33 -28.56
N ILE A 97 8.12 -3.70 -28.10
CA ILE A 97 8.43 -2.28 -28.25
C ILE A 97 9.60 -2.17 -29.22
N LEU A 98 9.33 -1.63 -30.41
CA LEU A 98 10.33 -1.45 -31.46
C LEU A 98 10.78 0.01 -31.44
N SER A 99 12.07 0.23 -31.26
CA SER A 99 12.65 1.57 -31.07
C SER A 99 14.00 1.70 -31.77
N ASN A 100 14.61 2.88 -31.70
CA ASN A 100 15.99 3.06 -32.14
C ASN A 100 17.05 2.38 -31.24
N GLY A 101 16.63 1.86 -30.08
CA GLY A 101 17.49 1.17 -29.11
C GLY A 101 17.43 -0.37 -29.20
N GLY A 102 16.62 -0.91 -30.11
CA GLY A 102 16.41 -2.35 -30.27
C GLY A 102 14.95 -2.75 -30.08
N LEU A 103 14.72 -4.07 -30.02
CA LEU A 103 13.43 -4.65 -29.65
C LEU A 103 13.44 -4.92 -28.13
N GLN A 104 12.41 -4.46 -27.43
CA GLN A 104 12.15 -4.84 -26.04
C GLN A 104 10.83 -5.59 -25.95
N ILE A 105 10.83 -6.76 -25.30
CA ILE A 105 9.61 -7.50 -24.99
C ILE A 105 9.22 -7.20 -23.55
N LEU A 106 8.10 -6.51 -23.39
CA LEU A 106 7.48 -6.19 -22.11
C LEU A 106 6.42 -7.24 -21.78
N ASN A 107 6.52 -7.82 -20.59
CA ASN A 107 5.42 -8.55 -19.98
C ASN A 107 4.43 -7.54 -19.36
N THR A 108 3.23 -7.42 -19.91
CA THR A 108 2.25 -6.40 -19.46
C THR A 108 1.61 -6.70 -18.10
N LYS A 109 1.85 -7.89 -17.52
CA LYS A 109 1.32 -8.28 -16.20
C LYS A 109 2.28 -7.96 -15.05
N ASP A 110 3.56 -8.29 -15.19
CA ASP A 110 4.57 -8.11 -14.14
C ASP A 110 5.64 -7.05 -14.48
N PHE A 111 5.53 -6.42 -15.64
CA PHE A 111 6.45 -5.40 -16.15
C PHE A 111 7.90 -5.87 -16.31
N SER A 112 8.14 -7.18 -16.31
CA SER A 112 9.44 -7.73 -16.69
C SER A 112 9.74 -7.42 -18.15
N MET A 113 11.00 -7.11 -18.43
CA MET A 113 11.44 -6.63 -19.73
C MET A 113 12.62 -7.44 -20.22
N GLN A 114 12.57 -7.86 -21.47
CA GLN A 114 13.64 -8.57 -22.15
C GLN A 114 14.11 -7.80 -23.37
N ASN A 115 15.42 -7.60 -23.48
CA ASN A 115 16.03 -6.76 -24.51
C ASN A 115 16.69 -7.61 -25.59
N TYR A 116 16.46 -7.22 -26.84
CA TYR A 116 17.02 -7.81 -28.04
C TYR A 116 17.72 -6.70 -28.82
N PHE A 117 19.04 -6.63 -28.65
CA PHE A 117 19.89 -5.65 -29.30
C PHE A 117 21.14 -6.35 -29.85
N ILE A 118 21.68 -5.81 -30.92
CA ILE A 118 22.91 -6.26 -31.54
C ILE A 118 24.06 -5.60 -30.78
N PRO A 119 24.87 -6.36 -30.03
CA PRO A 119 26.03 -5.81 -29.34
C PRO A 119 27.08 -5.41 -30.38
N ASP A 120 27.36 -4.11 -30.45
CA ASP A 120 28.42 -3.55 -31.28
C ASP A 120 29.05 -2.34 -30.57
N THR A 121 30.37 -2.24 -30.64
CA THR A 121 31.14 -1.14 -30.05
C THR A 121 31.63 -0.14 -31.09
N THR A 122 31.32 -0.34 -32.37
CA THR A 122 31.70 0.60 -33.42
C THR A 122 30.74 1.80 -33.50
N ALA A 123 31.12 2.82 -34.27
CA ALA A 123 30.25 3.97 -34.58
C ALA A 123 28.98 3.57 -35.36
N PHE A 124 28.88 2.33 -35.85
CA PHE A 124 27.72 1.81 -36.57
C PHE A 124 26.62 1.26 -35.65
N SER A 125 26.92 1.06 -34.37
CA SER A 125 26.01 0.49 -33.35
C SER A 125 24.65 1.20 -33.24
N THR A 126 24.60 2.51 -33.50
CA THR A 126 23.38 3.32 -33.47
C THR A 126 22.42 3.03 -34.62
N GLN A 127 22.91 2.49 -35.75
CA GLN A 127 22.08 2.09 -36.90
C GLN A 127 21.68 0.62 -36.84
N LEU A 128 22.51 -0.22 -36.23
CA LEU A 128 22.22 -1.65 -36.03
C LEU A 128 20.92 -1.87 -35.25
N ASN A 129 20.67 -1.04 -34.25
CA ASN A 129 19.56 -1.24 -33.30
C ASN A 129 18.29 -0.46 -33.64
N VAL A 130 18.23 0.20 -34.81
CA VAL A 130 16.99 0.82 -35.29
C VAL A 130 16.07 -0.25 -35.85
N VAL A 131 15.17 -0.78 -35.03
CA VAL A 131 14.26 -1.87 -35.41
C VAL A 131 13.00 -1.31 -36.05
N TRP A 132 12.71 -1.74 -37.28
CA TRP A 132 11.52 -1.33 -38.04
C TRP A 132 10.36 -2.30 -37.91
N ASP A 133 10.67 -3.61 -37.94
CA ASP A 133 9.67 -4.65 -37.75
C ASP A 133 10.26 -5.90 -37.07
N ALA A 134 9.36 -6.69 -36.49
CA ALA A 134 9.68 -7.88 -35.74
C ALA A 134 8.55 -8.92 -35.86
N VAL A 135 8.92 -10.19 -35.94
CA VAL A 135 7.98 -11.33 -35.93
C VAL A 135 8.47 -12.41 -34.97
N LEU A 136 7.53 -13.02 -34.23
CA LEU A 136 7.78 -14.19 -33.42
C LEU A 136 7.75 -15.44 -34.31
N LEU A 137 8.81 -16.23 -34.24
CA LEU A 137 8.96 -17.48 -34.97
C LEU A 137 8.43 -18.67 -34.12
N PRO A 138 8.08 -19.81 -34.74
CA PRO A 138 7.46 -20.95 -34.03
C PRO A 138 8.29 -21.54 -32.88
N ASP A 139 9.61 -21.37 -32.88
CA ASP A 139 10.54 -21.81 -31.83
C ASP A 139 10.73 -20.77 -30.71
N ASN A 140 9.91 -19.71 -30.68
CA ASN A 140 10.01 -18.54 -29.81
C ASN A 140 11.28 -17.69 -30.04
N SER A 141 11.92 -17.81 -31.20
CA SER A 141 12.93 -16.85 -31.64
C SER A 141 12.27 -15.62 -32.28
N PHE A 142 12.99 -14.50 -32.33
CA PHE A 142 12.51 -13.26 -32.94
C PHE A 142 13.31 -12.93 -34.19
N ALA A 143 12.64 -12.80 -35.33
CA ALA A 143 13.23 -12.24 -36.54
C ALA A 143 12.95 -10.74 -36.60
N LEU A 144 13.98 -9.95 -36.88
CA LEU A 144 13.96 -8.49 -36.85
C LEU A 144 14.51 -7.90 -38.15
N THR A 145 13.87 -6.84 -38.62
CA THR A 145 14.41 -5.94 -39.63
C THR A 145 14.91 -4.67 -38.95
N THR A 146 16.07 -4.20 -39.40
CA THR A 146 16.67 -2.97 -38.88
C THR A 146 17.12 -2.06 -40.00
N SER A 147 17.54 -0.84 -39.68
CA SER A 147 18.16 0.06 -40.68
C SER A 147 19.41 -0.54 -41.32
N SER A 148 20.07 -1.53 -40.71
CA SER A 148 21.32 -2.11 -41.22
C SER A 148 21.18 -3.48 -41.88
N GLY A 149 20.12 -4.23 -41.61
CA GLY A 149 20.09 -5.65 -41.97
C GLY A 149 18.91 -6.45 -41.40
N PHE A 150 19.04 -7.77 -41.48
CA PHE A 150 18.08 -8.75 -40.97
C PHE A 150 18.75 -9.70 -39.96
N TYR A 151 18.10 -9.92 -38.82
CA TYR A 151 18.68 -10.66 -37.71
C TYR A 151 17.65 -11.59 -37.08
N VAL A 152 18.10 -12.75 -36.60
CA VAL A 152 17.26 -13.66 -35.82
C VAL A 152 17.89 -13.89 -34.45
N PHE A 153 17.12 -13.61 -33.40
CA PHE A 153 17.52 -13.78 -32.02
C PHE A 153 16.83 -14.99 -31.40
N SER A 154 17.59 -15.86 -30.76
CA SER A 154 17.06 -16.86 -29.84
C SER A 154 16.26 -16.22 -28.71
N LYS A 155 15.41 -17.01 -28.05
CA LYS A 155 14.63 -16.56 -26.89
C LYS A 155 15.47 -15.89 -25.79
N PRO A 156 16.72 -16.28 -25.46
CA PRO A 156 17.53 -15.55 -24.48
C PRO A 156 18.10 -14.20 -24.96
N GLY A 157 17.91 -13.81 -26.23
CA GLY A 157 18.48 -12.60 -26.80
C GLY A 157 19.84 -12.79 -27.47
N VAL A 158 20.23 -14.03 -27.79
CA VAL A 158 21.48 -14.31 -28.54
C VAL A 158 21.18 -14.34 -30.04
N VAL A 159 22.00 -13.66 -30.84
CA VAL A 159 21.90 -13.65 -32.31
C VAL A 159 22.23 -15.03 -32.87
N ASN A 160 21.22 -15.71 -33.44
CA ASN A 160 21.34 -17.00 -34.11
C ASN A 160 21.62 -16.86 -35.61
N PHE A 161 21.17 -15.77 -36.22
CA PHE A 161 21.35 -15.47 -37.63
C PHE A 161 21.57 -13.97 -37.82
N ARG A 162 22.49 -13.62 -38.72
CA ARG A 162 22.88 -12.24 -39.01
C ARG A 162 23.12 -12.06 -40.50
N TYR A 163 22.42 -11.09 -41.08
CA TYR A 163 22.65 -10.57 -42.42
C TYR A 163 22.82 -9.05 -42.33
N ASP A 164 24.02 -8.56 -42.60
CA ASP A 164 24.31 -7.12 -42.66
C ASP A 164 24.25 -6.66 -44.13
N ALA A 165 23.37 -5.71 -44.44
CA ALA A 165 23.28 -5.14 -45.79
C ALA A 165 24.34 -4.06 -46.05
N TYR A 166 24.89 -3.49 -44.98
CA TYR A 166 25.87 -2.40 -45.03
C TYR A 166 27.09 -2.71 -44.19
N SER A 167 28.19 -2.03 -44.52
CA SER A 167 29.45 -2.08 -43.80
C SER A 167 29.85 -0.70 -43.30
N LEU A 168 30.87 -0.63 -42.44
CA LEU A 168 31.48 0.64 -41.99
C LEU A 168 31.90 1.56 -43.15
N LYS A 169 32.18 1.01 -44.34
CA LYS A 169 32.61 1.78 -45.52
C LYS A 169 31.46 2.55 -46.19
N ASP A 170 30.21 2.20 -45.90
CA ASP A 170 29.02 2.80 -46.49
C ASP A 170 28.53 4.04 -45.72
N ILE A 171 29.00 4.23 -44.47
CA ILE A 171 28.67 5.40 -43.64
C ILE A 171 29.07 6.69 -44.37
N GLY A 172 28.13 7.63 -44.50
CA GLY A 172 28.33 8.91 -45.18
C GLY A 172 28.33 8.83 -46.71
N LYS A 173 28.28 7.63 -47.30
CA LYS A 173 28.20 7.43 -48.76
C LYS A 173 26.83 6.96 -49.22
N LYS A 174 26.17 6.13 -48.40
CA LYS A 174 24.84 5.60 -48.67
C LYS A 174 23.88 5.99 -47.54
N ARG A 175 22.60 6.06 -47.87
CA ARG A 175 21.53 6.13 -46.88
C ARG A 175 21.42 4.74 -46.23
N ILE A 176 21.69 4.64 -44.94
CA ILE A 176 21.63 3.38 -44.19
C ILE A 176 20.19 3.10 -43.79
N LEU A 177 19.46 2.38 -44.64
CA LEU A 177 18.06 2.07 -44.42
C LEU A 177 17.67 0.81 -45.18
N TYR A 178 17.92 -0.35 -44.57
CA TYR A 178 17.69 -1.64 -45.22
C TYR A 178 16.27 -2.17 -45.03
N GLY A 179 15.93 -2.56 -43.80
CA GLY A 179 14.76 -3.39 -43.51
C GLY A 179 13.50 -2.57 -43.27
N ARG A 180 12.37 -3.08 -43.77
CA ARG A 180 11.02 -2.55 -43.51
C ARG A 180 10.18 -3.59 -42.78
N GLU A 181 9.18 -4.18 -43.44
CA GLU A 181 8.21 -5.09 -42.84
C GLU A 181 8.53 -6.56 -43.14
N ILE A 182 8.20 -7.44 -42.19
CA ILE A 182 8.32 -8.90 -42.33
C ILE A 182 6.91 -9.49 -42.47
N ILE A 183 6.69 -10.29 -43.50
CA ILE A 183 5.42 -10.97 -43.77
C ILE A 183 5.63 -12.47 -43.66
N SER A 184 4.78 -13.14 -42.90
CA SER A 184 4.77 -14.61 -42.78
C SER A 184 3.90 -15.19 -43.90
N ILE A 185 4.47 -16.04 -44.76
CA ILE A 185 3.68 -16.80 -45.74
C ILE A 185 3.14 -18.08 -45.09
N ASN A 186 3.95 -18.69 -44.24
CA ASN A 186 3.61 -19.81 -43.37
C ASN A 186 4.61 -19.86 -42.21
N ASP A 187 4.56 -20.91 -41.40
CA ASP A 187 5.42 -21.10 -40.22
C ASP A 187 6.92 -21.22 -40.53
N LYS A 188 7.29 -21.37 -41.81
CA LYS A 188 8.67 -21.62 -42.26
C LYS A 188 9.22 -20.51 -43.15
N GLU A 189 8.35 -19.81 -43.87
CA GLU A 189 8.71 -18.90 -44.95
C GLU A 189 8.26 -17.47 -44.67
N TYR A 190 9.22 -16.56 -44.77
CA TYR A 190 9.03 -15.15 -44.44
C TYR A 190 9.56 -14.28 -45.57
N LEU A 191 8.74 -13.34 -46.03
CA LEU A 191 9.16 -12.28 -46.94
C LEU A 191 9.59 -11.05 -46.13
N VAL A 192 10.72 -10.48 -46.53
CA VAL A 192 11.31 -9.32 -45.87
C VAL A 192 11.36 -8.18 -46.89
N TYR A 193 10.57 -7.14 -46.66
CA TYR A 193 10.61 -5.96 -47.51
C TYR A 193 11.82 -5.10 -47.16
N THR A 194 12.50 -4.62 -48.20
CA THR A 194 13.77 -3.89 -48.09
C THR A 194 13.72 -2.64 -48.96
N GLU A 195 14.34 -1.55 -48.54
CA GLU A 195 14.33 -0.29 -49.29
C GLU A 195 15.10 -0.39 -50.62
N GLU A 196 16.31 -0.96 -50.62
CA GLU A 196 17.18 -0.98 -51.81
C GLU A 196 16.82 -2.10 -52.81
N THR A 197 16.54 -3.31 -52.32
CA THR A 197 16.36 -4.49 -53.17
C THR A 197 14.90 -4.83 -53.46
N GLY A 198 13.96 -4.13 -52.83
CA GLY A 198 12.52 -4.35 -52.94
C GLY A 198 11.99 -5.53 -52.12
N LEU A 199 12.62 -6.72 -52.20
CA LEU A 199 12.13 -7.93 -51.51
C LEU A 199 13.26 -8.95 -51.23
N ALA A 200 13.23 -9.54 -50.05
CA ALA A 200 14.08 -10.65 -49.64
C ALA A 200 13.25 -11.79 -49.05
N TYR A 201 13.86 -12.96 -48.94
CA TYR A 201 13.22 -14.20 -48.48
C TYR A 201 14.07 -14.86 -47.39
N TYR A 202 13.41 -15.24 -46.31
CA TYR A 202 13.98 -16.00 -45.21
C TYR A 202 13.24 -17.33 -45.03
N ASN A 203 14.00 -18.42 -45.00
CA ASN A 203 13.49 -19.75 -44.67
C ASN A 203 14.06 -20.20 -43.32
N LYS A 204 13.18 -20.40 -42.35
CA LYS A 204 13.55 -20.74 -40.97
C LYS A 204 14.21 -22.12 -40.86
N GLU A 205 13.72 -23.12 -41.59
CA GLU A 205 14.25 -24.49 -41.51
C GLU A 205 15.67 -24.59 -42.05
N LYS A 206 15.95 -23.88 -43.16
CA LYS A 206 17.28 -23.82 -43.76
C LYS A 206 18.19 -22.79 -43.09
N ASN A 207 17.65 -21.96 -42.20
CA ASN A 207 18.25 -20.73 -41.67
C ASN A 207 18.90 -19.88 -42.78
N GLY A 208 18.22 -19.81 -43.94
CA GLY A 208 18.74 -19.21 -45.16
C GLY A 208 18.05 -17.90 -45.44
N PHE A 209 18.84 -16.85 -45.68
CA PHE A 209 18.36 -15.54 -46.12
C PHE A 209 18.94 -15.21 -47.49
N ARG A 210 18.10 -14.75 -48.41
CA ARG A 210 18.53 -14.29 -49.73
C ARG A 210 17.68 -13.12 -50.20
N VAL A 211 18.30 -12.20 -50.93
CA VAL A 211 17.56 -11.18 -51.68
C VAL A 211 16.89 -11.86 -52.89
N ILE A 212 15.63 -11.53 -53.17
CA ILE A 212 14.90 -12.08 -54.32
C ILE A 212 15.29 -11.32 -55.57
N ASP A 213 15.68 -12.03 -56.62
CA ASP A 213 15.95 -11.43 -57.93
C ASP A 213 14.63 -11.07 -58.62
N ARG A 214 14.58 -9.93 -59.31
CA ARG A 214 13.37 -9.47 -60.00
C ARG A 214 12.91 -10.38 -61.15
N SER A 215 13.79 -11.23 -61.66
CA SER A 215 13.48 -12.24 -62.66
C SER A 215 12.68 -13.43 -62.10
N GLU A 216 12.63 -13.60 -60.78
CA GLU A 216 11.88 -14.70 -60.15
C GLU A 216 10.37 -14.50 -60.31
N THR A 217 9.70 -15.45 -60.97
CA THR A 217 8.25 -15.40 -61.22
C THR A 217 7.41 -15.70 -59.98
N GLU A 218 7.95 -16.46 -59.03
CA GLU A 218 7.25 -16.93 -57.82
C GLU A 218 6.75 -15.76 -56.95
N TRP A 219 7.58 -14.72 -56.81
CA TRP A 219 7.34 -13.58 -55.92
C TRP A 219 6.96 -12.31 -56.68
N LYS A 220 6.71 -12.41 -57.99
CA LYS A 220 6.45 -11.27 -58.89
C LYS A 220 5.30 -10.37 -58.44
N SER A 221 4.25 -10.92 -57.83
CA SER A 221 3.12 -10.14 -57.32
C SER A 221 3.46 -9.23 -56.14
N PHE A 222 4.54 -9.53 -55.41
CA PHE A 222 5.00 -8.76 -54.25
C PHE A 222 6.11 -7.75 -54.61
N LEU A 223 6.68 -7.85 -55.81
CA LEU A 223 7.74 -6.98 -56.30
C LEU A 223 7.20 -5.64 -56.80
N HIS A 224 7.96 -4.57 -56.55
CA HIS A 224 7.61 -3.21 -56.95
C HIS A 224 7.64 -3.03 -58.49
N PRO A 225 6.72 -2.25 -59.09
CA PRO A 225 6.82 -1.81 -60.49
C PRO A 225 8.11 -1.02 -60.75
N VAL A 226 8.72 -1.15 -61.93
CA VAL A 226 9.96 -0.43 -62.26
C VAL A 226 9.72 1.08 -62.24
N SER A 227 10.52 1.83 -61.50
CA SER A 227 10.62 3.29 -61.61
C SER A 227 12.09 3.71 -61.66
N THR A 228 12.35 4.78 -62.41
CA THR A 228 13.66 5.43 -62.56
C THR A 228 14.00 6.35 -61.39
N GLU A 229 13.06 6.57 -60.46
CA GLU A 229 13.13 7.62 -59.43
C GLU A 229 13.34 7.12 -58.00
N GLY A 230 13.64 5.83 -57.81
CA GLY A 230 14.10 5.32 -56.51
C GLY A 230 13.05 5.25 -55.40
N ASP A 231 11.78 5.53 -55.68
CA ASP A 231 10.70 5.40 -54.70
C ASP A 231 10.06 4.01 -54.79
N HIS A 232 10.21 3.22 -53.73
CA HIS A 232 9.80 1.80 -53.66
C HIS A 232 8.74 1.54 -52.58
N LEU A 233 7.97 2.57 -52.23
CA LEU A 233 7.00 2.50 -51.14
C LEU A 233 5.78 1.65 -51.50
N VAL A 234 5.48 0.70 -50.61
CA VAL A 234 4.33 -0.20 -50.69
C VAL A 234 3.59 -0.16 -49.37
N THR A 235 2.33 0.24 -49.43
CA THR A 235 1.42 0.09 -48.29
C THR A 235 0.71 -1.25 -48.42
N LYS A 236 0.70 -2.04 -47.35
CA LYS A 236 0.22 -3.42 -47.39
C LYS A 236 -0.43 -3.85 -46.09
N TYR A 237 -1.26 -4.88 -46.19
CA TYR A 237 -1.93 -5.53 -45.08
C TYR A 237 -2.06 -7.03 -45.34
N GLN A 238 -1.79 -7.83 -44.32
CA GLN A 238 -1.95 -9.28 -44.36
C GLN A 238 -3.28 -9.65 -43.71
N LEU A 239 -4.22 -10.20 -44.49
CA LEU A 239 -5.56 -10.57 -44.03
C LEU A 239 -5.56 -11.98 -43.42
N SER A 240 -4.76 -12.87 -43.99
CA SER A 240 -4.56 -14.23 -43.52
C SER A 240 -3.15 -14.70 -43.90
N SER A 241 -2.78 -15.95 -43.61
CA SER A 241 -1.48 -16.49 -44.02
C SER A 241 -1.27 -16.48 -45.54
N HIS A 242 -2.33 -16.41 -46.34
CA HIS A 242 -2.25 -16.42 -47.80
C HIS A 242 -2.97 -15.26 -48.51
N GLU A 243 -3.73 -14.42 -47.81
CA GLU A 243 -4.43 -13.28 -48.41
C GLU A 243 -3.79 -11.94 -48.03
N PHE A 244 -3.58 -11.09 -49.02
CA PHE A 244 -2.87 -9.82 -48.88
C PHE A 244 -3.60 -8.70 -49.62
N ILE A 245 -3.57 -7.50 -49.06
CA ILE A 245 -3.90 -6.26 -49.75
C ILE A 245 -2.62 -5.44 -49.86
N PHE A 246 -2.36 -4.85 -51.01
CA PHE A 246 -1.27 -3.90 -51.17
C PHE A 246 -1.55 -2.86 -52.25
N THR A 247 -0.98 -1.67 -52.07
CA THR A 247 -0.95 -0.59 -53.04
C THR A 247 0.48 -0.10 -53.21
N PHE A 248 0.87 0.12 -54.46
CA PHE A 248 2.17 0.68 -54.82
C PHE A 248 1.98 2.18 -55.04
N HIS A 249 2.81 3.03 -54.43
CA HIS A 249 2.54 4.48 -54.45
C HIS A 249 2.63 5.07 -55.87
N LEU A 250 3.37 4.44 -56.78
CA LEU A 250 3.44 4.84 -58.19
C LEU A 250 2.26 4.37 -59.05
N LYS A 251 1.28 3.68 -58.48
CA LYS A 251 0.10 3.21 -59.20
C LYS A 251 -1.15 3.64 -58.47
N ASP A 252 -2.09 4.24 -59.20
CA ASP A 252 -3.39 4.65 -58.68
C ASP A 252 -4.36 3.46 -58.58
N SER A 253 -3.88 2.37 -57.95
CA SER A 253 -4.57 1.10 -57.88
C SER A 253 -4.16 0.32 -56.63
N ILE A 254 -5.13 -0.36 -56.04
CA ILE A 254 -4.94 -1.28 -54.92
C ILE A 254 -5.24 -2.71 -55.36
N SER A 255 -4.47 -3.68 -54.87
CA SER A 255 -4.61 -5.08 -55.27
C SER A 255 -4.90 -5.97 -54.08
N PHE A 256 -5.86 -6.88 -54.26
CA PHE A 256 -6.07 -8.03 -53.41
C PHE A 256 -5.40 -9.24 -54.04
N TYR A 257 -4.60 -9.97 -53.27
CA TYR A 257 -3.86 -11.14 -53.73
C TYR A 257 -4.09 -12.32 -52.80
N ASP A 258 -4.52 -13.44 -53.38
CA ASP A 258 -4.59 -14.73 -52.71
C ASP A 258 -3.44 -15.61 -53.23
N HIS A 259 -2.45 -15.85 -52.37
CA HIS A 259 -1.26 -16.63 -52.66
C HIS A 259 -1.57 -18.12 -52.86
N LYS A 260 -2.60 -18.65 -52.18
CA LYS A 260 -3.00 -20.06 -52.32
C LYS A 260 -3.66 -20.31 -53.67
N LEU A 261 -4.48 -19.37 -54.12
CA LEU A 261 -5.15 -19.42 -55.42
C LEU A 261 -4.30 -18.83 -56.57
N LYS A 262 -3.14 -18.23 -56.25
CA LYS A 262 -2.31 -17.46 -57.18
C LYS A 262 -3.13 -16.42 -57.98
N ARG A 263 -4.14 -15.82 -57.32
CA ARG A 263 -5.10 -14.92 -57.93
C ARG A 263 -4.88 -13.50 -57.42
N ALA A 264 -4.68 -12.55 -58.34
CA ALA A 264 -4.62 -11.12 -58.03
C ALA A 264 -5.81 -10.39 -58.67
N VAL A 265 -6.43 -9.48 -57.93
CA VAL A 265 -7.49 -8.59 -58.43
C VAL A 265 -7.09 -7.17 -58.09
N THR A 266 -6.93 -6.34 -59.12
CA THR A 266 -6.51 -4.94 -58.97
C THR A 266 -7.70 -4.03 -59.22
N SER A 267 -7.91 -3.07 -58.32
CA SER A 267 -9.00 -2.09 -58.37
C SER A 267 -8.43 -0.67 -58.38
N PRO A 268 -9.05 0.29 -59.10
CA PRO A 268 -8.57 1.66 -59.15
C PRO A 268 -8.80 2.39 -57.82
N LEU A 269 -7.90 3.32 -57.47
CA LEU A 269 -8.08 4.26 -56.36
C LEU A 269 -8.59 5.61 -56.88
N PRO A 270 -9.41 6.36 -56.12
CA PRO A 270 -10.00 7.62 -56.56
C PRO A 270 -9.05 8.82 -56.44
N PHE A 271 -7.77 8.60 -56.17
CA PHE A 271 -6.75 9.62 -55.94
C PHE A 271 -5.39 9.20 -56.50
N HIS A 272 -4.52 10.17 -56.74
CA HIS A 272 -3.14 9.94 -57.15
C HIS A 272 -2.32 9.42 -55.97
N SER A 273 -1.96 8.14 -56.00
CA SER A 273 -1.35 7.43 -54.86
C SER A 273 0.01 8.01 -54.49
N PHE A 274 0.78 8.53 -55.45
CA PHE A 274 2.09 9.13 -55.21
C PHE A 274 2.01 10.45 -54.44
N VAL A 275 0.90 11.18 -54.60
CA VAL A 275 0.65 12.45 -53.90
C VAL A 275 -0.04 12.20 -52.57
N GLU A 276 -0.96 11.23 -52.55
CA GLU A 276 -1.86 11.01 -51.43
C GLU A 276 -1.26 10.08 -50.36
N LEU A 277 -0.38 9.14 -50.72
CA LEU A 277 0.25 8.21 -49.78
C LEU A 277 1.71 8.59 -49.50
N SER A 278 2.22 8.22 -48.32
CA SER A 278 3.61 8.41 -47.94
C SER A 278 4.16 7.19 -47.21
N TRP A 279 5.44 7.22 -46.84
CA TRP A 279 6.08 6.17 -46.05
C TRP A 279 5.37 5.87 -44.70
N GLU A 280 4.54 6.80 -44.21
CA GLU A 280 3.70 6.63 -43.00
C GLU A 280 2.31 6.02 -43.31
N SER A 281 1.92 5.89 -44.57
CA SER A 281 0.64 5.29 -44.98
C SER A 281 0.59 3.80 -44.68
N LYS A 282 -0.40 3.41 -43.89
CA LYS A 282 -0.70 2.05 -43.44
C LYS A 282 -2.14 1.70 -43.75
N ILE A 283 -2.38 0.42 -44.02
CA ILE A 283 -3.73 -0.15 -44.08
C ILE A 283 -4.02 -0.80 -42.73
N GLU A 284 -5.20 -0.57 -42.18
CA GLU A 284 -5.67 -1.17 -40.94
C GLU A 284 -7.06 -1.76 -41.14
N ALA A 285 -7.33 -2.95 -40.58
CA ALA A 285 -8.63 -3.59 -40.72
C ALA A 285 -9.61 -3.15 -39.62
N PHE A 286 -10.82 -2.78 -40.02
CA PHE A 286 -11.94 -2.65 -39.10
C PHE A 286 -12.64 -4.01 -38.89
N ASN A 287 -12.84 -4.73 -39.99
CA ASN A 287 -13.34 -6.09 -40.06
C ASN A 287 -12.82 -6.79 -41.34
N ASP A 288 -13.28 -8.01 -41.61
CA ASP A 288 -12.80 -8.84 -42.74
C ASP A 288 -13.08 -8.28 -44.15
N SER A 289 -13.90 -7.22 -44.24
CA SER A 289 -14.34 -6.57 -45.47
C SER A 289 -14.10 -5.06 -45.50
N THR A 290 -13.90 -4.40 -44.37
CA THR A 290 -13.71 -2.94 -44.30
C THR A 290 -12.34 -2.62 -43.74
N PHE A 291 -11.61 -1.78 -44.45
CA PHE A 291 -10.25 -1.36 -44.13
C PHE A 291 -10.14 0.15 -44.18
N PHE A 292 -9.17 0.69 -43.47
CA PHE A 292 -8.80 2.10 -43.53
C PHE A 292 -7.41 2.25 -44.11
N ILE A 293 -7.18 3.33 -44.86
CA ILE A 293 -5.85 3.72 -45.33
C ILE A 293 -5.62 5.20 -45.01
N ASN A 294 -4.59 5.52 -44.22
CA ASN A 294 -4.26 6.92 -43.94
C ASN A 294 -3.50 7.56 -45.11
N GLY A 295 -3.83 8.82 -45.37
CA GLY A 295 -3.09 9.66 -46.29
C GLY A 295 -1.73 10.04 -45.72
N GLY A 296 -0.82 10.46 -46.60
CA GLY A 296 0.55 10.79 -46.24
C GLY A 296 0.71 12.11 -45.49
N SER A 297 -0.22 13.06 -45.73
CA SER A 297 -0.23 14.36 -45.06
C SER A 297 -1.44 14.58 -44.16
N TYR A 298 -2.65 14.15 -44.59
CA TYR A 298 -3.87 14.42 -43.84
C TYR A 298 -4.97 13.38 -44.09
N GLY A 299 -5.74 13.07 -43.05
CA GLY A 299 -6.95 12.25 -43.11
C GLY A 299 -6.74 10.79 -43.53
N PHE A 300 -7.84 10.08 -43.71
CA PHE A 300 -7.84 8.68 -44.16
C PHE A 300 -9.02 8.38 -45.07
N TYR A 301 -8.93 7.26 -45.79
CA TYR A 301 -9.98 6.73 -46.65
C TYR A 301 -10.47 5.37 -46.16
N ILE A 302 -11.71 5.04 -46.52
CA ILE A 302 -12.34 3.77 -46.20
C ILE A 302 -12.39 2.92 -47.47
N LEU A 303 -11.95 1.67 -47.33
CA LEU A 303 -11.88 0.68 -48.38
C LEU A 303 -12.80 -0.50 -48.04
N HIS A 304 -13.50 -1.03 -49.03
CA HIS A 304 -14.39 -2.18 -48.89
C HIS A 304 -13.96 -3.30 -49.84
N LEU A 305 -13.59 -4.45 -49.29
CA LEU A 305 -13.22 -5.67 -50.01
C LEU A 305 -14.44 -6.58 -50.16
N ASN A 306 -14.82 -6.87 -51.40
CA ASN A 306 -15.71 -7.97 -51.69
C ASN A 306 -14.91 -9.28 -51.73
N ARG A 307 -15.07 -10.14 -50.70
CA ARG A 307 -14.32 -11.40 -50.56
C ARG A 307 -14.55 -12.41 -51.69
N GLN A 308 -15.70 -12.36 -52.37
CA GLN A 308 -16.01 -13.31 -53.45
C GLN A 308 -15.26 -12.92 -54.74
N THR A 309 -15.33 -11.64 -55.10
CA THR A 309 -14.75 -11.13 -56.35
C THR A 309 -13.30 -10.68 -56.21
N GLY A 310 -12.85 -10.34 -55.00
CA GLY A 310 -11.55 -9.72 -54.73
C GLY A 310 -11.49 -8.22 -55.07
N ILE A 311 -12.62 -7.61 -55.49
CA ILE A 311 -12.68 -6.20 -55.85
C ILE A 311 -12.66 -5.35 -54.57
N ILE A 312 -11.86 -4.28 -54.58
CA ILE A 312 -11.79 -3.28 -53.51
C ILE A 312 -12.40 -1.97 -54.02
N THR A 313 -13.37 -1.43 -53.30
CA THR A 313 -13.96 -0.10 -53.58
C THR A 313 -13.53 0.90 -52.51
N CYS A 314 -13.39 2.18 -52.86
CA CYS A 314 -13.06 3.27 -51.93
C CYS A 314 -14.20 4.28 -51.90
N ASP A 315 -14.56 4.77 -50.72
CA ASP A 315 -15.66 5.73 -50.54
C ASP A 315 -15.35 7.12 -51.14
N GLY A 316 -14.08 7.40 -51.44
CA GLY A 316 -13.63 8.63 -52.12
C GLY A 316 -13.63 9.89 -51.25
N LYS A 317 -14.41 9.92 -50.16
CA LYS A 317 -14.35 10.96 -49.13
C LYS A 317 -13.16 10.72 -48.20
N LYS A 318 -12.41 11.79 -47.92
CA LYS A 318 -11.34 11.79 -46.92
C LYS A 318 -11.94 12.17 -45.55
N GLU A 319 -11.83 11.27 -44.58
CA GLU A 319 -12.27 11.48 -43.20
C GLU A 319 -11.15 12.12 -42.35
N LEU A 320 -11.52 12.94 -41.36
CA LEU A 320 -10.60 13.68 -40.49
C LEU A 320 -9.47 14.42 -41.24
N SER A 321 -9.81 15.09 -42.34
CA SER A 321 -8.86 15.77 -43.24
C SER A 321 -8.08 16.93 -42.62
N ALA A 322 -8.44 17.38 -41.41
CA ALA A 322 -7.68 18.39 -40.67
C ALA A 322 -6.44 17.82 -39.95
N TYR A 323 -6.37 16.49 -39.77
CA TYR A 323 -5.35 15.84 -38.95
C TYR A 323 -4.33 15.10 -39.80
N LYS A 324 -3.03 15.28 -39.52
CA LYS A 324 -1.98 14.40 -40.05
C LYS A 324 -1.99 13.09 -39.29
N ILE A 325 -2.48 12.02 -39.94
CA ILE A 325 -2.66 10.70 -39.34
C ILE A 325 -1.43 9.84 -39.60
N THR A 326 -0.81 9.35 -38.53
CA THR A 326 0.37 8.47 -38.56
C THR A 326 -0.03 6.99 -38.51
N ARG A 327 -1.09 6.67 -37.76
CA ARG A 327 -1.58 5.29 -37.59
C ARG A 327 -3.07 5.29 -37.24
N LEU A 328 -3.79 4.30 -37.77
CA LEU A 328 -5.14 3.95 -37.34
C LEU A 328 -5.07 2.65 -36.56
N PHE A 329 -5.93 2.50 -35.56
CA PHE A 329 -6.01 1.30 -34.73
C PHE A 329 -7.47 1.04 -34.34
N VAL A 330 -7.90 -0.21 -34.36
CA VAL A 330 -9.25 -0.60 -33.94
C VAL A 330 -9.13 -1.47 -32.71
N ASP A 331 -9.75 -1.05 -31.61
CA ASP A 331 -9.71 -1.80 -30.36
C ASP A 331 -10.69 -3.00 -30.34
N LYS A 332 -10.64 -3.78 -29.26
CA LYS A 332 -11.51 -4.95 -29.06
C LYS A 332 -13.01 -4.64 -29.06
N ASP A 333 -13.40 -3.42 -28.71
CA ASP A 333 -14.80 -2.96 -28.72
C ASP A 333 -15.21 -2.39 -30.08
N LYS A 334 -14.35 -2.52 -31.11
CA LYS A 334 -14.54 -1.94 -32.45
C LYS A 334 -14.58 -0.41 -32.45
N ARG A 335 -13.89 0.22 -31.50
CA ARG A 335 -13.67 1.67 -31.50
C ARG A 335 -12.47 2.03 -32.35
N LEU A 336 -12.61 3.05 -33.18
CA LEU A 336 -11.49 3.61 -33.94
C LEU A 336 -10.65 4.55 -33.06
N TRP A 337 -9.35 4.31 -33.06
CA TRP A 337 -8.33 5.17 -32.51
C TRP A 337 -7.48 5.73 -33.66
N VAL A 338 -7.19 7.01 -33.60
CA VAL A 338 -6.44 7.73 -34.63
C VAL A 338 -5.22 8.37 -33.98
N CYS A 339 -4.05 7.85 -34.32
CA CYS A 339 -2.78 8.48 -33.99
C CYS A 339 -2.52 9.62 -34.96
N SER A 340 -2.19 10.79 -34.43
CA SER A 340 -1.87 11.96 -35.24
C SER A 340 -0.59 12.63 -34.76
N SER A 341 -0.09 13.59 -35.55
CA SER A 341 0.97 14.50 -35.11
C SER A 341 0.51 15.50 -34.03
N GLU A 342 -0.79 15.50 -33.74
CA GLU A 342 -1.50 16.48 -32.94
C GLU A 342 -2.14 15.86 -31.68
N GLY A 343 -1.83 14.61 -31.38
CA GLY A 343 -2.35 13.84 -30.26
C GLY A 343 -3.07 12.56 -30.69
N LEU A 344 -3.73 11.93 -29.72
CA LEU A 344 -4.48 10.69 -29.89
C LEU A 344 -5.97 10.99 -29.93
N LEU A 345 -6.65 10.62 -31.02
CA LEU A 345 -8.11 10.73 -31.10
C LEU A 345 -8.75 9.37 -30.84
N GLN A 346 -9.76 9.38 -29.99
CA GLN A 346 -10.56 8.21 -29.62
C GLN A 346 -12.00 8.42 -30.11
N GLN A 347 -12.53 7.50 -30.92
CA GLN A 347 -13.93 7.53 -31.34
C GLN A 347 -14.86 7.32 -30.13
N LYS A 348 -15.93 8.10 -30.05
CA LYS A 348 -17.05 7.88 -29.13
C LYS A 348 -18.00 6.88 -29.77
N LEU A 349 -18.18 5.71 -29.16
CA LEU A 349 -19.16 4.73 -29.65
C LEU A 349 -20.59 5.17 -29.32
N ASN A 350 -20.76 5.87 -28.19
CA ASN A 350 -22.03 6.47 -27.80
C ASN A 350 -21.89 8.00 -27.83
N PRO A 351 -22.25 8.69 -28.93
CA PRO A 351 -22.26 10.14 -28.95
C PRO A 351 -23.20 10.69 -27.86
N SER A 352 -22.87 11.86 -27.34
CA SER A 352 -23.65 12.56 -26.31
C SER A 352 -25.13 12.64 -26.71
N PHE A 353 -26.01 11.99 -25.95
CA PHE A 353 -27.45 11.97 -26.24
C PHE A 353 -28.14 13.27 -25.80
N ILE A 354 -27.52 14.04 -24.90
CA ILE A 354 -27.97 15.38 -24.52
C ILE A 354 -27.39 16.38 -25.51
N SER A 355 -28.27 17.15 -26.16
CA SER A 355 -27.86 18.26 -27.02
C SER A 355 -28.08 19.58 -26.29
N SER A 356 -27.03 20.41 -26.19
CA SER A 356 -27.11 21.70 -25.51
C SER A 356 -26.96 22.86 -26.48
N TYR A 357 -27.86 23.83 -26.38
CA TYR A 357 -27.80 25.08 -27.14
C TYR A 357 -27.31 26.21 -26.24
N HIS A 358 -26.25 26.92 -26.64
CA HIS A 358 -25.77 28.13 -25.98
C HIS A 358 -26.39 29.36 -26.63
N PHE A 359 -27.08 30.17 -25.83
CA PHE A 359 -27.62 31.45 -26.26
C PHE A 359 -26.68 32.59 -25.84
N PRO A 360 -25.94 33.21 -26.77
CA PRO A 360 -25.05 34.32 -26.42
C PRO A 360 -25.90 35.53 -25.97
N PRO A 361 -25.65 36.11 -24.79
CA PRO A 361 -26.38 37.29 -24.33
C PRO A 361 -26.10 38.49 -25.25
N ALA A 362 -27.11 39.30 -25.52
CA ALA A 362 -26.94 40.56 -26.24
C ALA A 362 -26.22 41.60 -25.37
N SER A 363 -25.41 42.47 -25.98
CA SER A 363 -24.73 43.56 -25.27
C SER A 363 -25.76 44.49 -24.60
N GLY A 364 -25.57 44.75 -23.29
CA GLY A 364 -26.47 45.61 -22.49
C GLY A 364 -27.61 44.89 -21.76
N ASP A 365 -27.68 43.54 -21.80
CA ASP A 365 -28.63 42.75 -21.01
C ASP A 365 -28.22 42.75 -19.52
N THR A 366 -29.03 43.36 -18.65
CA THR A 366 -28.81 43.39 -17.20
C THR A 366 -29.62 42.30 -16.49
N LEU A 367 -28.98 41.64 -15.52
CA LEU A 367 -29.39 40.38 -14.85
C LEU A 367 -29.54 39.20 -15.84
N THR A 368 -28.46 38.43 -16.00
CA THR A 368 -28.36 37.27 -16.92
C THR A 368 -28.68 35.95 -16.21
N GLY A 369 -29.75 35.89 -15.40
CA GLY A 369 -30.12 34.72 -14.59
C GLY A 369 -30.57 33.49 -15.39
N GLY A 370 -30.37 33.50 -16.71
CA GLY A 370 -30.55 32.40 -17.61
C GLY A 370 -32.00 32.12 -18.02
N PHE A 371 -32.17 31.04 -18.79
CA PHE A 371 -33.50 30.48 -19.06
C PHE A 371 -34.09 29.87 -17.78
N ARG A 372 -35.41 29.92 -17.65
CA ARG A 372 -36.14 29.43 -16.46
C ARG A 372 -37.25 28.43 -16.80
N CYS A 373 -37.91 28.66 -17.93
CA CYS A 373 -39.03 27.84 -18.39
C CYS A 373 -39.07 27.84 -19.92
N ALA A 374 -39.81 26.89 -20.50
CA ALA A 374 -40.16 26.92 -21.90
C ALA A 374 -41.54 26.29 -22.12
N TYR A 375 -42.09 26.52 -23.30
CA TYR A 375 -43.31 25.90 -23.78
C TYR A 375 -43.19 25.69 -25.29
N ARG A 376 -43.45 24.48 -25.76
CA ARG A 376 -43.48 24.17 -27.19
C ARG A 376 -44.90 24.35 -27.69
N TYR A 377 -45.04 25.10 -28.78
CA TYR A 377 -46.30 25.18 -29.50
C TYR A 377 -46.03 25.20 -31.00
N LYS A 378 -46.59 24.22 -31.71
CA LYS A 378 -46.31 23.96 -33.14
C LYS A 378 -44.80 23.75 -33.36
N ASN A 379 -44.18 24.46 -34.30
CA ASN A 379 -42.74 24.34 -34.58
C ASN A 379 -41.86 25.34 -33.80
N LYS A 380 -42.42 25.97 -32.75
CA LYS A 380 -41.73 27.01 -31.97
C LYS A 380 -41.58 26.59 -30.52
N LEU A 381 -40.43 26.90 -29.95
CA LEU A 381 -40.15 26.78 -28.54
C LEU A 381 -40.08 28.19 -27.95
N TYR A 382 -41.05 28.54 -27.13
CA TYR A 382 -41.09 29.79 -26.39
C TYR A 382 -40.28 29.57 -25.11
N ALA A 383 -39.23 30.35 -24.90
CA ALA A 383 -38.30 30.18 -23.79
C ALA A 383 -38.25 31.46 -22.94
N GLY A 384 -38.55 31.31 -21.66
CA GLY A 384 -38.58 32.40 -20.68
C GLY A 384 -37.22 32.56 -20.00
N ARG A 385 -36.79 33.81 -19.81
CA ARG A 385 -35.51 34.20 -19.22
C ARG A 385 -35.73 35.12 -18.04
N TYR A 386 -34.85 34.99 -17.06
CA TYR A 386 -34.70 35.95 -15.99
C TYR A 386 -33.86 37.14 -16.50
N SER A 387 -34.49 38.05 -17.24
CA SER A 387 -33.88 39.24 -17.84
C SER A 387 -34.86 40.41 -17.77
N LEU A 388 -34.36 41.60 -17.41
CA LEU A 388 -35.15 42.82 -17.37
C LEU A 388 -35.36 43.47 -18.75
N ASN A 389 -34.83 42.89 -19.83
CA ASN A 389 -34.93 43.43 -21.18
C ASN A 389 -35.65 42.46 -22.12
N LYS A 390 -35.02 41.32 -22.45
CA LYS A 390 -35.51 40.35 -23.45
C LYS A 390 -35.83 39.03 -22.77
N GLY A 391 -36.87 39.02 -21.95
CA GLY A 391 -37.19 37.87 -21.12
C GLY A 391 -38.04 36.79 -21.80
N LEU A 392 -38.60 37.02 -22.99
CA LEU A 392 -39.20 35.97 -23.82
C LEU A 392 -38.46 35.84 -25.15
N VAL A 393 -37.96 34.64 -25.44
CA VAL A 393 -37.26 34.31 -26.68
C VAL A 393 -38.03 33.21 -27.42
N ILE A 394 -38.22 33.39 -28.71
CA ILE A 394 -38.88 32.42 -29.59
C ILE A 394 -37.79 31.72 -30.39
N LEU A 395 -37.66 30.42 -30.18
CA LEU A 395 -36.70 29.55 -30.85
C LEU A 395 -37.41 28.64 -31.86
N ASN A 396 -36.72 28.27 -32.92
CA ASN A 396 -37.14 27.16 -33.76
C ASN A 396 -36.98 25.86 -32.95
N ALA A 397 -38.03 25.04 -32.84
CA ALA A 397 -38.02 23.91 -31.91
C ALA A 397 -37.20 22.69 -32.40
N GLU A 398 -36.84 22.67 -33.69
CA GLU A 398 -35.96 21.65 -34.27
C GLU A 398 -34.49 22.07 -34.17
N THR A 399 -34.16 23.28 -34.63
CA THR A 399 -32.76 23.75 -34.71
C THR A 399 -32.26 24.45 -33.46
N MET A 400 -33.16 24.79 -32.53
CA MET A 400 -32.92 25.62 -31.34
C MET A 400 -32.41 27.04 -31.61
N GLN A 401 -32.39 27.47 -32.88
CA GLN A 401 -31.93 28.80 -33.26
C GLN A 401 -32.99 29.88 -32.95
N PRO A 402 -32.59 31.08 -32.50
CA PRO A 402 -33.52 32.15 -32.15
C PRO A 402 -34.14 32.77 -33.41
N GLU A 403 -35.47 32.81 -33.43
CA GLU A 403 -36.25 33.47 -34.48
C GLU A 403 -36.61 34.91 -34.08
N LYS A 404 -36.93 35.13 -32.79
CA LYS A 404 -37.38 36.44 -32.31
C LYS A 404 -37.14 36.61 -30.82
N GLN A 405 -36.84 37.83 -30.39
CA GLN A 405 -36.75 38.21 -28.98
C GLN A 405 -37.82 39.26 -28.69
N ILE A 406 -38.61 39.07 -27.63
CA ILE A 406 -39.73 39.93 -27.27
C ILE A 406 -39.34 40.82 -26.10
N ASP A 407 -39.66 42.10 -26.24
CA ASP A 407 -39.58 43.12 -25.21
C ASP A 407 -41.02 43.48 -24.81
N LEU A 408 -41.40 43.14 -23.58
CA LEU A 408 -42.79 43.24 -23.16
C LEU A 408 -43.11 44.68 -22.71
N TYR A 409 -42.34 45.27 -21.80
CA TYR A 409 -42.67 46.63 -21.31
C TYR A 409 -41.48 47.57 -21.32
N GLY A 410 -40.64 47.48 -22.36
CA GLY A 410 -39.44 48.29 -22.52
C GLY A 410 -38.28 47.80 -21.65
N GLY A 411 -37.08 48.35 -21.87
CA GLY A 411 -35.89 47.92 -21.14
C GLY A 411 -35.93 48.19 -19.64
N ASN A 412 -35.21 47.38 -18.88
CA ASN A 412 -35.02 47.45 -17.44
C ASN A 412 -36.33 47.37 -16.62
N ASN A 413 -37.20 46.41 -16.96
CA ASN A 413 -38.53 46.25 -16.39
C ASN A 413 -38.78 44.83 -15.83
N GLY A 414 -39.28 44.72 -14.61
CA GLY A 414 -39.63 43.43 -13.96
C GLY A 414 -40.78 42.66 -14.62
N TRP A 415 -41.54 43.30 -15.52
CA TRP A 415 -42.53 42.62 -16.38
C TRP A 415 -41.88 41.80 -17.50
N ASN A 416 -40.59 42.01 -17.79
CA ASN A 416 -39.89 41.24 -18.81
C ASN A 416 -39.44 39.88 -18.30
N GLU A 417 -39.19 39.71 -17.00
CA GLU A 417 -38.69 38.45 -16.44
C GLU A 417 -39.77 37.35 -16.53
N VAL A 418 -39.54 36.31 -17.33
CA VAL A 418 -40.51 35.21 -17.49
C VAL A 418 -40.04 33.99 -16.71
N MET A 419 -40.74 33.71 -15.60
CA MET A 419 -40.43 32.64 -14.65
C MET A 419 -41.11 31.32 -14.97
N THR A 420 -42.34 31.39 -15.48
CA THR A 420 -43.18 30.25 -15.83
C THR A 420 -44.02 30.60 -17.05
N MET A 421 -44.47 29.59 -17.79
CA MET A 421 -45.44 29.79 -18.86
C MET A 421 -46.34 28.59 -19.06
N GLU A 422 -47.59 28.83 -19.42
CA GLU A 422 -48.57 27.79 -19.71
C GLU A 422 -49.57 28.25 -20.79
N MET A 423 -50.21 27.31 -21.47
CA MET A 423 -51.24 27.60 -22.48
C MET A 423 -52.60 27.04 -22.05
N TYR A 424 -53.48 27.89 -21.52
CA TYR A 424 -54.85 27.51 -21.14
C TYR A 424 -55.88 27.74 -22.25
N HIS A 425 -55.59 28.65 -23.18
CA HIS A 425 -56.46 28.99 -24.30
C HIS A 425 -55.65 28.86 -25.60
N ALA A 426 -56.26 28.38 -26.67
CA ALA A 426 -55.58 28.18 -27.94
C ALA A 426 -54.88 29.45 -28.42
N ASP A 427 -53.64 29.30 -28.88
CA ASP A 427 -52.76 30.37 -29.35
C ASP A 427 -52.41 31.47 -28.31
N THR A 428 -52.82 31.35 -27.04
CA THR A 428 -52.57 32.36 -26.00
C THR A 428 -51.74 31.79 -24.85
N LEU A 429 -50.47 32.21 -24.76
CA LEU A 429 -49.60 31.88 -23.65
C LEU A 429 -49.86 32.78 -22.46
N TRP A 430 -49.85 32.20 -21.27
CA TRP A 430 -49.86 32.91 -20.00
C TRP A 430 -48.43 32.94 -19.49
N LEU A 431 -47.88 34.13 -19.28
CA LEU A 431 -46.51 34.34 -18.84
C LEU A 431 -46.54 34.82 -17.39
N GLY A 432 -45.93 34.05 -16.51
CA GLY A 432 -45.73 34.45 -15.12
C GLY A 432 -44.46 35.27 -14.98
N THR A 433 -44.59 36.48 -14.46
CA THR A 433 -43.48 37.43 -14.26
C THR A 433 -43.39 37.84 -12.79
N ASN A 434 -42.29 38.49 -12.42
CA ASN A 434 -42.13 39.02 -11.06
C ASN A 434 -43.09 40.18 -10.76
N ALA A 435 -43.55 40.88 -11.80
CA ALA A 435 -44.45 42.02 -11.66
C ALA A 435 -45.94 41.64 -11.83
N GLY A 436 -46.24 40.41 -12.25
CA GLY A 436 -47.60 39.95 -12.42
C GLY A 436 -47.78 38.85 -13.47
N LEU A 437 -49.00 38.74 -13.97
CA LEU A 437 -49.38 37.76 -14.98
C LEU A 437 -49.71 38.46 -16.30
N LEU A 438 -49.08 37.99 -17.38
CA LEU A 438 -49.30 38.49 -18.73
C LEU A 438 -49.95 37.42 -19.61
N TRP A 439 -50.75 37.84 -20.57
CA TRP A 439 -51.12 37.01 -21.73
C TRP A 439 -50.28 37.42 -22.93
N PHE A 440 -49.98 36.47 -23.80
CA PHE A 440 -49.21 36.65 -25.02
C PHE A 440 -49.87 35.86 -26.16
N ASP A 441 -50.27 36.56 -27.22
CA ASP A 441 -50.83 35.97 -28.43
C ASP A 441 -49.70 35.47 -29.34
N THR A 442 -49.65 34.16 -29.56
CA THR A 442 -48.61 33.50 -30.36
C THR A 442 -48.69 33.78 -31.86
N LYS A 443 -49.83 34.24 -32.37
CA LYS A 443 -50.01 34.61 -33.79
C LYS A 443 -49.57 36.04 -34.05
N THR A 444 -50.00 36.98 -33.20
CA THR A 444 -49.77 38.41 -33.42
C THR A 444 -48.55 38.95 -32.67
N ASN A 445 -48.05 38.23 -31.66
CA ASN A 445 -47.07 38.66 -30.66
C ASN A 445 -47.53 39.86 -29.80
N HIS A 446 -48.83 40.16 -29.76
CA HIS A 446 -49.37 41.11 -28.79
C HIS A 446 -49.41 40.48 -27.40
N TYR A 447 -49.35 41.33 -26.39
CA TYR A 447 -49.40 40.93 -25.00
C TYR A 447 -50.13 41.98 -24.17
N GLY A 448 -50.51 41.59 -22.96
CA GLY A 448 -51.12 42.49 -21.99
C GLY A 448 -51.22 41.87 -20.60
N LYS A 449 -51.59 42.68 -19.61
CA LYS A 449 -51.87 42.19 -18.25
C LYS A 449 -53.13 41.34 -18.24
N VAL A 450 -53.11 40.23 -17.50
CA VAL A 450 -54.31 39.39 -17.30
C VAL A 450 -55.29 40.04 -16.32
N PHE A 451 -54.77 40.73 -15.30
CA PHE A 451 -55.60 41.40 -14.30
C PHE A 451 -55.76 42.88 -14.58
N ASP A 452 -56.98 43.36 -14.34
CA ASP A 452 -57.23 44.77 -14.07
C ASP A 452 -57.02 45.01 -12.57
N GLU A 453 -55.99 45.78 -12.22
CA GLU A 453 -55.61 46.10 -10.84
C GLU A 453 -56.74 46.79 -10.06
N LYS A 454 -57.68 47.47 -10.74
CA LYS A 454 -58.86 48.07 -10.10
C LYS A 454 -59.90 47.02 -9.70
N LYS A 455 -60.03 45.96 -10.50
CA LYS A 455 -60.98 44.86 -10.27
C LYS A 455 -60.43 43.81 -9.31
N TYR A 456 -59.11 43.61 -9.31
CA TYR A 456 -58.43 42.63 -8.47
C TYR A 456 -57.26 43.28 -7.72
N PRO A 457 -57.53 44.01 -6.62
CA PRO A 457 -56.49 44.73 -5.87
C PRO A 457 -55.39 43.81 -5.30
N TRP A 458 -55.75 42.55 -5.00
CA TRP A 458 -54.80 41.52 -4.54
C TRP A 458 -53.85 41.04 -5.64
N ALA A 459 -54.14 41.33 -6.92
CA ALA A 459 -53.33 40.87 -8.04
C ALA A 459 -52.04 41.69 -8.25
N ALA A 460 -51.93 42.86 -7.61
CA ALA A 460 -50.77 43.74 -7.71
C ALA A 460 -49.47 43.13 -7.13
N GLY A 461 -49.57 42.08 -6.31
CA GLY A 461 -48.42 41.33 -5.75
C GLY A 461 -48.17 39.96 -6.38
N MET A 462 -48.96 39.53 -7.37
CA MET A 462 -48.93 38.12 -7.80
C MET A 462 -47.67 37.75 -8.60
N SER A 463 -46.71 37.05 -7.99
CA SER A 463 -45.44 36.61 -8.62
C SER A 463 -45.49 35.11 -9.00
N VAL A 464 -45.73 34.79 -10.27
CA VAL A 464 -46.45 33.54 -10.60
C VAL A 464 -45.59 32.28 -10.73
N ILE A 465 -46.12 31.12 -10.28
CA ILE A 465 -45.73 29.76 -10.73
C ILE A 465 -46.99 28.97 -11.10
N LEU A 466 -47.07 28.47 -12.34
CA LEU A 466 -48.28 27.87 -12.93
C LEU A 466 -48.18 26.35 -13.03
N THR A 467 -49.31 25.67 -12.88
CA THR A 467 -49.46 24.21 -13.01
C THR A 467 -50.56 23.90 -14.03
N PRO A 468 -50.47 22.81 -14.81
CA PRO A 468 -51.47 22.45 -15.82
C PRO A 468 -52.88 22.24 -15.25
N VAL A 469 -53.84 22.10 -16.17
CA VAL A 469 -55.26 21.95 -15.88
C VAL A 469 -55.54 20.56 -15.32
N ASN A 470 -56.30 20.46 -14.24
CA ASN A 470 -56.83 19.18 -13.76
C ASN A 470 -58.09 18.78 -14.55
N LYS A 471 -58.54 17.53 -14.42
CA LYS A 471 -59.77 17.03 -15.08
C LYS A 471 -61.04 17.83 -14.71
N ASP A 472 -60.97 18.65 -13.66
CA ASP A 472 -62.04 19.51 -13.15
C ASP A 472 -62.15 20.88 -13.85
N GLY A 473 -61.25 21.20 -14.79
CA GLY A 473 -61.29 22.46 -15.55
C GLY A 473 -60.69 23.68 -14.83
N TYR A 474 -60.00 23.47 -13.70
CA TYR A 474 -59.29 24.52 -12.98
C TYR A 474 -57.78 24.47 -13.20
N ALA A 475 -57.14 25.63 -13.17
CA ALA A 475 -55.70 25.79 -13.07
C ALA A 475 -55.34 26.46 -11.75
N TRP A 476 -54.21 26.06 -11.15
CA TRP A 476 -53.71 26.61 -9.90
C TRP A 476 -52.44 27.42 -10.12
N MET A 477 -52.33 28.51 -9.38
CA MET A 477 -51.20 29.44 -9.43
C MET A 477 -50.87 29.96 -8.04
N CYS A 478 -49.59 30.21 -7.76
CA CYS A 478 -49.16 30.85 -6.52
C CYS A 478 -48.30 32.08 -6.77
N SER A 479 -48.29 32.98 -5.78
CA SER A 479 -47.32 34.05 -5.67
C SER A 479 -46.07 33.56 -4.93
N TYR A 480 -44.91 33.64 -5.58
CA TYR A 480 -43.63 33.15 -5.11
C TYR A 480 -43.13 33.98 -3.93
N LEU A 481 -42.81 33.31 -2.81
CA LEU A 481 -42.46 33.89 -1.52
C LEU A 481 -43.56 34.72 -0.84
N GLU A 482 -44.80 34.62 -1.32
CA GLU A 482 -45.95 35.29 -0.71
C GLU A 482 -47.03 34.29 -0.27
N GLY A 483 -47.96 34.76 0.57
CA GLY A 483 -49.04 33.97 1.16
C GLY A 483 -50.30 33.95 0.30
N LEU A 484 -50.16 33.83 -1.02
CA LEU A 484 -51.27 33.91 -1.97
C LEU A 484 -51.23 32.74 -2.96
N VAL A 485 -52.32 31.98 -2.98
CA VAL A 485 -52.61 30.95 -3.98
C VAL A 485 -53.92 31.31 -4.67
N VAL A 486 -54.02 31.14 -5.98
CA VAL A 486 -55.22 31.46 -6.75
C VAL A 486 -55.63 30.25 -7.58
N ARG A 487 -56.92 29.98 -7.57
CA ARG A 487 -57.55 28.98 -8.44
C ARG A 487 -58.27 29.70 -9.58
N TYR A 488 -57.93 29.35 -10.81
CA TYR A 488 -58.49 29.92 -12.04
C TYR A 488 -59.43 28.91 -12.71
N HIS A 489 -60.68 29.29 -12.90
CA HIS A 489 -61.63 28.51 -13.69
C HIS A 489 -61.55 28.92 -15.15
N ILE A 490 -61.16 28.00 -16.03
CA ILE A 490 -60.78 28.33 -17.41
C ILE A 490 -62.00 28.73 -18.25
N ALA A 491 -63.12 27.99 -18.11
CA ALA A 491 -64.31 28.22 -18.89
C ALA A 491 -65.00 29.56 -18.56
N SER A 492 -65.18 29.87 -17.27
CA SER A 492 -65.79 31.15 -16.86
C SER A 492 -64.79 32.30 -16.75
N ARG A 493 -63.48 32.02 -16.85
CA ARG A 493 -62.38 32.97 -16.67
C ARG A 493 -62.42 33.71 -15.32
N THR A 494 -62.83 33.01 -14.26
CA THR A 494 -62.91 33.57 -12.90
C THR A 494 -61.77 33.12 -12.01
N PHE A 495 -61.32 34.00 -11.12
CA PHE A 495 -60.23 33.74 -10.18
C PHE A 495 -60.75 33.70 -8.74
N VAL A 496 -60.25 32.73 -7.97
CA VAL A 496 -60.58 32.54 -6.55
C VAL A 496 -59.28 32.56 -5.76
N PRO A 497 -58.96 33.64 -5.03
CA PRO A 497 -57.75 33.72 -4.22
C PRO A 497 -57.92 33.03 -2.87
N PHE A 498 -56.81 32.51 -2.33
CA PHE A 498 -56.66 31.92 -1.01
C PHE A 498 -55.44 32.53 -0.33
N SER A 499 -55.62 33.01 0.89
CA SER A 499 -54.58 33.55 1.76
C SER A 499 -54.90 33.24 3.22
N SER A 500 -54.06 33.67 4.16
CA SER A 500 -54.36 33.56 5.60
C SER A 500 -55.63 34.32 6.02
N ALA A 501 -56.13 35.26 5.21
CA ALA A 501 -57.35 36.03 5.45
C ALA A 501 -58.62 35.44 4.80
N THR A 502 -58.50 34.43 3.93
CA THR A 502 -59.66 33.84 3.21
C THR A 502 -60.33 32.73 4.02
N LYS A 503 -61.55 32.33 3.60
CA LYS A 503 -62.21 31.12 4.09
C LYS A 503 -62.52 30.20 2.90
N PRO A 504 -61.88 29.04 2.78
CA PRO A 504 -60.84 28.46 3.66
C PRO A 504 -59.52 29.26 3.66
N ALA A 505 -58.79 29.22 4.78
CA ALA A 505 -57.53 29.96 4.97
C ALA A 505 -56.32 29.12 4.52
N LEU A 506 -55.38 29.75 3.79
CA LEU A 506 -54.08 29.14 3.49
C LEU A 506 -53.26 29.02 4.78
N PRO A 507 -52.72 27.84 5.12
CA PRO A 507 -52.15 27.61 6.45
C PRO A 507 -50.71 28.14 6.64
N PHE A 508 -50.09 28.74 5.62
CA PHE A 508 -48.76 29.37 5.72
C PHE A 508 -48.56 30.50 4.68
N ASP A 509 -47.62 31.41 4.97
CA ASP A 509 -47.54 32.73 4.28
C ASP A 509 -46.43 32.86 3.23
N ARG A 510 -45.71 31.78 2.88
CA ARG A 510 -44.63 31.82 1.88
C ARG A 510 -44.67 30.61 0.96
N VAL A 511 -45.36 30.74 -0.16
CA VAL A 511 -45.54 29.68 -1.16
C VAL A 511 -44.44 29.73 -2.21
N LYS A 512 -44.01 28.57 -2.74
CA LYS A 512 -42.98 28.47 -3.77
C LYS A 512 -43.32 27.53 -4.92
N ASN A 513 -44.26 26.61 -4.75
CA ASN A 513 -44.59 25.62 -5.77
C ASN A 513 -45.93 24.96 -5.48
N ILE A 514 -46.51 24.37 -6.53
CA ILE A 514 -47.80 23.65 -6.49
C ILE A 514 -47.70 22.38 -7.34
N ALA A 515 -48.29 21.27 -6.91
CA ALA A 515 -48.40 20.05 -7.71
C ALA A 515 -49.75 19.35 -7.46
N TYR A 516 -50.30 18.70 -8.49
CA TYR A 516 -51.45 17.81 -8.31
C TYR A 516 -50.96 16.42 -7.93
N ASP A 517 -51.62 15.76 -7.00
CA ASP A 517 -51.41 14.33 -6.80
C ASP A 517 -52.28 13.48 -7.72
N SER A 518 -52.03 12.17 -7.73
CA SER A 518 -52.79 11.21 -8.53
C SER A 518 -54.24 11.01 -8.07
N TYR A 519 -54.62 11.56 -6.91
CA TYR A 519 -55.99 11.52 -6.37
C TYR A 519 -56.81 12.74 -6.79
N GLY A 520 -56.18 13.75 -7.41
CA GLY A 520 -56.82 14.99 -7.84
C GLY A 520 -56.82 16.10 -6.79
N ASP A 521 -56.10 15.92 -5.67
CA ASP A 521 -55.86 16.97 -4.68
C ASP A 521 -54.67 17.84 -5.11
N VAL A 522 -54.57 19.03 -4.52
CA VAL A 522 -53.50 19.98 -4.83
C VAL A 522 -52.58 20.16 -3.63
N TRP A 523 -51.29 19.98 -3.85
CA TRP A 523 -50.24 20.19 -2.87
C TRP A 523 -49.56 21.53 -3.10
N ILE A 524 -49.43 22.31 -2.05
CA ILE A 524 -48.83 23.64 -2.04
C ILE A 524 -47.58 23.56 -1.16
N GLY A 525 -46.41 23.79 -1.74
CA GLY A 525 -45.14 23.79 -1.03
C GLY A 525 -44.49 25.18 -1.00
N GLY A 526 -43.74 25.44 0.05
CA GLY A 526 -43.02 26.68 0.28
C GLY A 526 -42.24 26.58 1.59
N HIS A 527 -42.48 27.45 2.57
CA HIS A 527 -41.98 27.29 3.95
C HIS A 527 -42.81 26.30 4.79
N SER A 528 -43.56 25.42 4.13
CA SER A 528 -44.37 24.33 4.68
C SER A 528 -44.97 23.56 3.51
N LEU A 529 -45.60 22.42 3.77
CA LEU A 529 -46.38 21.68 2.80
C LEU A 529 -47.84 21.60 3.24
N ALA A 530 -48.77 22.03 2.38
CA ALA A 530 -50.20 21.89 2.63
C ALA A 530 -50.93 21.18 1.50
N ARG A 531 -52.04 20.51 1.83
CA ARG A 531 -52.92 19.88 0.85
C ARG A 531 -54.27 20.60 0.81
N TRP A 532 -54.68 20.97 -0.39
CA TRP A 532 -56.05 21.29 -0.74
C TRP A 532 -56.79 20.02 -1.11
N ASN A 533 -57.82 19.70 -0.31
CA ASN A 533 -58.72 18.59 -0.60
C ASN A 533 -59.75 19.05 -1.62
N SER A 534 -59.71 18.47 -2.81
CA SER A 534 -60.59 18.86 -3.92
C SER A 534 -62.05 18.45 -3.70
N GLN A 535 -62.32 17.45 -2.86
CA GLN A 535 -63.69 17.03 -2.54
C GLN A 535 -64.31 17.94 -1.48
N GLU A 536 -63.58 18.17 -0.39
CA GLU A 536 -64.04 18.97 0.76
C GLU A 536 -63.90 20.49 0.54
N GLN A 537 -63.17 20.90 -0.51
CA GLN A 537 -62.91 22.30 -0.85
C GLN A 537 -62.28 23.10 0.30
N LEU A 538 -61.31 22.49 1.00
CA LEU A 538 -60.59 23.10 2.12
C LEU A 538 -59.14 22.60 2.23
N PHE A 539 -58.30 23.33 2.97
CA PHE A 539 -56.96 22.88 3.33
C PHE A 539 -57.05 21.96 4.56
N ASP A 540 -56.80 20.66 4.40
CA ASP A 540 -57.00 19.66 5.45
C ASP A 540 -55.70 19.09 6.05
N THR A 541 -54.57 19.37 5.42
CA THR A 541 -53.26 18.82 5.80
C THR A 541 -52.23 19.93 5.83
N LEU A 542 -51.41 19.95 6.89
CA LEU A 542 -50.22 20.78 7.04
C LEU A 542 -49.07 19.91 7.55
N ILE A 543 -47.93 19.95 6.87
CA ILE A 543 -46.71 19.23 7.22
C ILE A 543 -45.59 20.24 7.37
N ASN A 544 -44.97 20.22 8.56
CA ASN A 544 -43.85 21.08 8.95
C ASN A 544 -42.65 20.29 9.51
N VAL A 545 -42.77 18.97 9.60
CA VAL A 545 -41.69 18.05 9.99
C VAL A 545 -41.50 17.02 8.89
N TYR A 546 -40.29 16.96 8.36
CA TYR A 546 -39.95 16.16 7.19
C TYR A 546 -39.07 14.95 7.56
N GLY A 547 -38.94 14.01 6.63
CA GLY A 547 -37.91 12.98 6.69
C GLY A 547 -36.51 13.55 6.44
N GLY A 548 -35.49 12.69 6.51
CA GLY A 548 -34.10 13.06 6.25
C GLY A 548 -33.33 13.55 7.49
N ILE A 549 -32.15 14.11 7.25
CA ILE A 549 -31.21 14.58 8.29
C ILE A 549 -31.70 15.88 8.91
N ASN A 550 -32.23 16.79 8.10
CA ASN A 550 -32.69 18.12 8.50
C ASN A 550 -34.23 18.18 8.54
N LYS A 551 -34.81 17.56 9.58
CA LYS A 551 -36.27 17.35 9.71
C LYS A 551 -37.09 18.64 9.83
N PHE A 552 -36.47 19.75 10.24
CA PHE A 552 -37.13 21.04 10.47
C PHE A 552 -36.84 22.05 9.36
N ASN A 553 -36.13 21.66 8.30
CA ASN A 553 -35.99 22.52 7.14
C ASN A 553 -37.32 22.55 6.37
N ASP A 554 -38.05 23.64 6.53
CA ASP A 554 -39.37 23.82 5.95
C ASP A 554 -39.34 24.40 4.54
N ASP A 555 -38.16 24.71 3.99
CA ASP A 555 -38.01 25.32 2.67
C ASP A 555 -38.05 24.28 1.53
N ILE A 556 -39.26 24.04 1.03
CA ILE A 556 -39.53 23.19 -0.12
C ILE A 556 -39.32 23.96 -1.41
N LEU A 557 -38.32 23.56 -2.16
CA LEU A 557 -37.90 24.27 -3.37
C LEU A 557 -38.61 23.73 -4.61
N THR A 558 -38.87 22.42 -4.70
CA THR A 558 -39.61 21.84 -5.83
C THR A 558 -40.49 20.66 -5.40
N LEU A 559 -41.54 20.39 -6.19
CA LEU A 559 -42.50 19.31 -6.02
C LEU A 559 -42.79 18.63 -7.37
N SER A 560 -42.91 17.30 -7.34
CA SER A 560 -43.37 16.46 -8.44
C SER A 560 -44.19 15.30 -7.88
N THR A 561 -45.04 14.67 -8.66
CA THR A 561 -45.92 13.59 -8.21
C THR A 561 -45.83 12.42 -9.18
N ASP A 562 -46.04 11.21 -8.68
CA ASP A 562 -46.17 10.02 -9.50
C ASP A 562 -47.61 9.49 -9.54
N ASP A 563 -47.87 8.63 -10.51
CA ASP A 563 -49.18 7.99 -10.71
C ASP A 563 -49.55 7.02 -9.57
N ASN A 564 -48.59 6.63 -8.71
CA ASN A 564 -48.80 5.71 -7.60
C ASN A 564 -49.23 6.41 -6.30
N GLY A 565 -49.29 7.75 -6.30
CA GLY A 565 -49.74 8.54 -5.16
C GLY A 565 -48.65 8.86 -4.15
N SER A 566 -47.40 8.97 -4.61
CA SER A 566 -46.31 9.58 -3.85
C SER A 566 -46.02 11.00 -4.34
N LEU A 567 -45.69 11.86 -3.39
CA LEU A 567 -45.18 13.21 -3.63
C LEU A 567 -43.65 13.19 -3.52
N TRP A 568 -42.98 13.64 -4.57
CA TRP A 568 -41.53 13.77 -4.66
C TRP A 568 -41.15 15.22 -4.42
N LEU A 569 -40.28 15.46 -3.45
CA LEU A 569 -39.90 16.82 -3.05
C LEU A 569 -38.44 16.93 -2.67
N HIS A 570 -37.94 18.15 -2.66
CA HIS A 570 -36.67 18.46 -2.03
C HIS A 570 -36.78 19.71 -1.17
N ASN A 571 -36.15 19.63 -0.02
CA ASN A 571 -35.75 20.74 0.84
C ASN A 571 -34.22 20.66 1.00
N ALA A 572 -33.55 21.80 1.15
CA ALA A 572 -32.09 21.85 1.08
C ALA A 572 -31.42 20.88 2.09
N TYR A 573 -30.42 20.14 1.63
CA TYR A 573 -29.60 19.18 2.39
C TYR A 573 -30.28 17.87 2.83
N ASN A 574 -31.49 17.56 2.36
CA ASN A 574 -32.13 16.26 2.60
C ASN A 574 -32.11 15.32 1.39
N GLY A 575 -31.51 15.72 0.27
CA GLY A 575 -31.58 14.96 -0.97
C GLY A 575 -32.99 14.91 -1.55
N LEU A 576 -33.36 13.77 -2.15
CA LEU A 576 -34.69 13.52 -2.69
C LEU A 576 -35.57 12.88 -1.62
N LEU A 577 -36.74 13.46 -1.35
CA LEU A 577 -37.72 12.92 -0.43
C LEU A 577 -38.94 12.36 -1.19
N GLU A 578 -39.32 11.13 -0.85
CA GLU A 578 -40.59 10.51 -1.23
C GLU A 578 -41.54 10.62 -0.02
N TYR A 579 -42.62 11.37 -0.16
CA TYR A 579 -43.73 11.38 0.79
C TYR A 579 -44.86 10.50 0.26
N ARG A 580 -45.07 9.35 0.91
CA ARG A 580 -46.14 8.42 0.58
C ARG A 580 -47.43 8.89 1.22
N ILE A 581 -48.33 9.45 0.42
CA ILE A 581 -49.51 10.18 0.90
C ILE A 581 -50.40 9.28 1.80
N LYS A 582 -50.68 8.04 1.38
CA LYS A 582 -51.50 7.09 2.14
C LYS A 582 -50.85 6.60 3.42
N GLU A 583 -49.54 6.36 3.40
CA GLU A 583 -48.77 5.88 4.56
C GLU A 583 -48.40 7.01 5.53
N LYS A 584 -48.51 8.27 5.08
CA LYS A 584 -48.02 9.47 5.79
C LYS A 584 -46.55 9.33 6.22
N LYS A 585 -45.73 8.72 5.36
CA LYS A 585 -44.34 8.37 5.66
C LYS A 585 -43.38 8.98 4.64
N PHE A 586 -42.23 9.44 5.13
CA PHE A 586 -41.11 9.89 4.31
C PHE A 586 -40.08 8.77 4.10
N VAL A 587 -39.54 8.72 2.89
CA VAL A 587 -38.33 7.96 2.53
C VAL A 587 -37.36 8.94 1.88
N ALA A 588 -36.10 8.94 2.34
CA ALA A 588 -35.07 9.84 1.84
C ALA A 588 -34.06 9.07 0.98
N PHE A 589 -33.67 9.67 -0.14
CA PHE A 589 -32.59 9.22 -1.00
C PHE A 589 -31.52 10.30 -1.05
N THR A 590 -30.29 9.92 -0.76
CA THR A 590 -29.14 10.80 -0.55
C THR A 590 -27.95 10.37 -1.40
N MET A 591 -26.79 11.02 -1.23
CA MET A 591 -25.53 10.58 -1.82
C MET A 591 -25.17 9.12 -1.45
N LYS A 592 -25.62 8.63 -0.29
CA LYS A 592 -25.42 7.22 0.12
C LYS A 592 -26.16 6.23 -0.77
N ASP A 593 -27.25 6.67 -1.40
CA ASP A 593 -28.13 5.86 -2.24
C ASP A 593 -27.76 5.98 -3.74
N GLY A 594 -26.80 6.83 -4.08
CA GLY A 594 -26.26 7.00 -5.44
C GLY A 594 -26.53 8.35 -6.10
N LEU A 595 -27.15 9.31 -5.41
CA LEU A 595 -27.27 10.68 -5.92
C LEU A 595 -25.90 11.38 -5.96
N PRO A 596 -25.64 12.28 -6.92
CA PRO A 596 -24.37 13.02 -6.99
C PRO A 596 -24.27 14.15 -5.95
N SER A 597 -25.40 14.57 -5.36
CA SER A 597 -25.49 15.67 -4.40
C SER A 597 -26.78 15.56 -3.59
N ASP A 598 -26.74 15.94 -2.31
CA ASP A 598 -27.92 16.11 -1.45
C ASP A 598 -28.60 17.49 -1.64
N VAL A 599 -27.96 18.37 -2.42
CA VAL A 599 -28.52 19.65 -2.87
C VAL A 599 -28.97 19.49 -4.32
N LEU A 600 -30.29 19.50 -4.50
CA LEU A 600 -30.97 19.40 -5.78
C LEU A 600 -31.48 20.79 -6.20
N GLU A 601 -31.65 21.02 -7.50
CA GLU A 601 -31.99 22.34 -8.05
C GLU A 601 -33.24 22.29 -8.95
N SER A 602 -33.47 21.18 -9.65
CA SER A 602 -34.53 21.09 -10.67
C SER A 602 -35.13 19.70 -10.78
N PHE A 603 -36.45 19.58 -10.85
CA PHE A 603 -37.15 18.30 -11.09
C PHE A 603 -37.89 18.33 -12.43
N SER A 604 -38.00 17.18 -13.08
CA SER A 604 -39.00 16.95 -14.12
C SER A 604 -40.34 16.50 -13.52
N PRO A 605 -41.43 16.54 -14.30
CA PRO A 605 -42.55 15.63 -14.09
C PRO A 605 -42.05 14.17 -14.07
N VAL A 606 -42.76 13.29 -13.37
CA VAL A 606 -42.51 11.86 -13.46
C VAL A 606 -43.01 11.37 -14.83
N ILE A 607 -42.11 10.86 -15.66
CA ILE A 607 -42.38 10.43 -17.04
C ILE A 607 -42.07 8.95 -17.13
N ASN A 608 -43.07 8.10 -17.42
CA ASN A 608 -42.89 6.65 -17.53
C ASN A 608 -42.14 6.04 -16.32
N HIS A 609 -42.53 6.41 -15.10
CA HIS A 609 -41.88 5.98 -13.84
C HIS A 609 -40.46 6.52 -13.61
N VAL A 610 -40.01 7.49 -14.40
CA VAL A 610 -38.71 8.15 -14.26
C VAL A 610 -38.90 9.57 -13.74
N LEU A 611 -38.16 9.93 -12.70
CA LEU A 611 -37.96 11.31 -12.27
C LEU A 611 -36.57 11.77 -12.68
N TRP A 612 -36.48 12.85 -13.46
CA TRP A 612 -35.21 13.50 -13.78
C TRP A 612 -34.91 14.62 -12.79
N ILE A 613 -33.68 14.65 -12.30
CA ILE A 613 -33.26 15.48 -11.18
C ILE A 613 -31.98 16.23 -11.56
N GLY A 614 -32.06 17.55 -11.68
CA GLY A 614 -30.93 18.44 -11.84
C GLY A 614 -30.33 18.80 -10.49
N SER A 615 -29.01 18.65 -10.38
CA SER A 615 -28.17 19.16 -9.28
C SER A 615 -27.19 20.20 -9.84
N ASN A 616 -26.28 20.73 -9.03
CA ASN A 616 -25.35 21.79 -9.42
C ASN A 616 -24.60 21.56 -10.74
N SER A 617 -24.21 20.32 -11.05
CA SER A 617 -23.42 20.00 -12.25
C SER A 617 -23.78 18.66 -12.89
N HIS A 618 -24.83 18.01 -12.41
CA HIS A 618 -25.24 16.68 -12.88
C HIS A 618 -26.75 16.59 -13.07
N LEU A 619 -27.14 15.75 -14.00
CA LEU A 619 -28.52 15.34 -14.23
C LEU A 619 -28.66 13.87 -13.83
N SER A 620 -29.58 13.55 -12.92
CA SER A 620 -29.84 12.19 -12.47
C SER A 620 -31.17 11.68 -13.02
N LYS A 621 -31.17 10.49 -13.62
CA LYS A 621 -32.35 9.72 -13.97
C LYS A 621 -32.66 8.75 -12.82
N PHE A 622 -33.74 8.99 -12.12
CA PHE A 622 -34.20 8.18 -10.99
C PHE A 622 -35.41 7.33 -11.39
N GLU A 623 -35.24 6.02 -11.43
CA GLU A 623 -36.33 5.08 -11.72
C GLU A 623 -37.10 4.75 -10.44
N ILE A 624 -38.33 5.27 -10.30
CA ILE A 624 -39.04 5.29 -9.02
C ILE A 624 -39.43 3.89 -8.50
N ARG A 625 -39.56 2.89 -9.38
CA ARG A 625 -39.95 1.51 -9.01
C ARG A 625 -38.76 0.71 -8.50
N THR A 626 -37.63 0.78 -9.21
CA THR A 626 -36.40 0.04 -8.88
C THR A 626 -35.50 0.81 -7.91
N LYS A 627 -35.75 2.11 -7.72
CA LYS A 627 -34.93 3.06 -6.97
C LYS A 627 -33.51 3.21 -7.55
N LYS A 628 -33.33 2.84 -8.81
CA LYS A 628 -32.04 2.94 -9.51
C LYS A 628 -31.78 4.38 -9.95
N ILE A 629 -30.55 4.86 -9.72
CA ILE A 629 -30.08 6.17 -10.14
C ILE A 629 -29.04 6.01 -11.24
N ILE A 630 -29.19 6.77 -12.33
CA ILE A 630 -28.18 6.93 -13.38
C ILE A 630 -27.82 8.41 -13.45
N VAL A 631 -26.53 8.74 -13.39
CA VAL A 631 -26.05 10.12 -13.36
C VAL A 631 -25.37 10.48 -14.69
N TYR A 632 -25.72 11.65 -15.20
CA TYR A 632 -25.19 12.26 -16.42
C TYR A 632 -24.48 13.58 -16.12
N ASP A 633 -23.44 13.89 -16.89
CA ASP A 633 -22.57 15.05 -16.72
C ASP A 633 -22.21 15.73 -18.06
N GLN A 634 -21.18 16.59 -18.05
CA GLN A 634 -20.70 17.32 -19.22
C GLN A 634 -20.30 16.41 -20.39
N GLN A 635 -19.81 15.20 -20.12
CA GLN A 635 -19.40 14.26 -21.16
C GLN A 635 -20.61 13.67 -21.89
N ASP A 636 -21.76 13.57 -21.20
CA ASP A 636 -23.04 13.17 -21.78
C ASP A 636 -23.72 14.30 -22.58
N GLY A 637 -23.13 15.51 -22.58
CA GLY A 637 -23.59 16.70 -23.32
C GLY A 637 -24.24 17.79 -22.45
N LEU A 638 -24.22 17.62 -21.12
CA LEU A 638 -24.75 18.61 -20.18
C LEU A 638 -23.90 19.90 -20.17
N PRO A 639 -24.48 21.10 -20.06
CA PRO A 639 -23.70 22.34 -19.96
C PRO A 639 -23.02 22.44 -18.58
N GLU A 640 -21.89 23.14 -18.51
CA GLU A 640 -21.14 23.40 -17.27
C GLU A 640 -21.75 24.53 -16.44
N HIS A 641 -23.07 24.50 -16.28
CA HIS A 641 -23.84 25.50 -15.55
C HIS A 641 -24.86 24.82 -14.66
N LYS A 642 -25.09 25.38 -13.47
CA LYS A 642 -26.14 24.90 -12.59
C LYS A 642 -27.53 25.14 -13.20
N PRO A 643 -28.49 24.24 -12.97
CA PRO A 643 -29.87 24.47 -13.33
C PRO A 643 -30.37 25.80 -12.76
N THR A 644 -30.99 26.62 -13.61
CA THR A 644 -31.62 27.89 -13.25
C THR A 644 -33.14 27.74 -13.13
N GLY A 645 -33.76 26.84 -13.89
CA GLY A 645 -35.17 26.50 -13.73
C GLY A 645 -35.38 25.43 -12.65
N ARG A 646 -36.32 25.65 -11.71
CA ARG A 646 -36.69 24.64 -10.69
C ARG A 646 -37.49 23.46 -11.25
N ARG A 647 -38.06 23.66 -12.45
CA ARG A 647 -38.84 22.67 -13.18
C ARG A 647 -38.22 22.51 -14.57
N MET A 648 -38.08 21.27 -15.00
CA MET A 648 -37.76 20.95 -16.38
C MET A 648 -39.05 20.91 -17.21
N TYR A 649 -38.99 21.35 -18.46
CA TYR A 649 -40.14 21.31 -19.36
C TYR A 649 -40.16 20.01 -20.15
N PHE A 650 -41.25 19.24 -20.06
CA PHE A 650 -41.43 18.02 -20.83
C PHE A 650 -42.35 18.28 -22.04
N ASP A 651 -41.80 18.09 -23.23
CA ASP A 651 -42.51 18.06 -24.51
C ASP A 651 -43.04 16.64 -24.74
N SER A 652 -44.29 16.40 -24.36
CA SER A 652 -44.95 15.10 -24.48
C SER A 652 -45.12 14.63 -25.92
N ASP A 653 -45.24 15.56 -26.87
CA ASP A 653 -45.50 15.22 -28.28
C ASP A 653 -44.26 14.61 -28.94
N ASN A 654 -43.07 15.06 -28.54
CA ASN A 654 -41.80 14.63 -29.12
C ASN A 654 -40.93 13.84 -28.13
N ASN A 655 -41.39 13.61 -26.90
CA ASN A 655 -40.68 12.92 -25.83
C ASN A 655 -39.31 13.53 -25.48
N PHE A 656 -39.22 14.87 -25.49
CA PHE A 656 -38.02 15.60 -25.07
C PHE A 656 -38.23 16.31 -23.73
N LEU A 657 -37.18 16.30 -22.92
CA LEU A 657 -37.10 17.07 -21.69
C LEU A 657 -36.12 18.21 -21.88
N TYR A 658 -36.48 19.40 -21.43
CA TYR A 658 -35.67 20.60 -21.52
C TYR A 658 -35.23 21.05 -20.12
N LEU A 659 -33.91 21.11 -19.94
CA LEU A 659 -33.26 21.62 -18.74
C LEU A 659 -32.63 22.99 -19.05
N PHE A 660 -32.84 23.94 -18.14
CA PHE A 660 -32.36 25.31 -18.28
C PHE A 660 -31.19 25.55 -17.33
N ALA A 661 -30.05 25.99 -17.85
CA ALA A 661 -28.83 26.17 -17.09
C ALA A 661 -28.10 27.43 -17.55
N GLY A 662 -28.40 28.56 -16.90
CA GLY A 662 -27.83 29.85 -17.30
C GLY A 662 -28.22 30.19 -18.74
N GLU A 663 -27.21 30.43 -19.58
CA GLU A 663 -27.37 30.75 -21.01
C GLU A 663 -27.66 29.53 -21.88
N TYR A 664 -27.79 28.34 -21.28
CA TYR A 664 -27.93 27.09 -22.00
C TYR A 664 -29.34 26.51 -21.86
N ILE A 665 -29.79 25.88 -22.94
CA ILE A 665 -30.94 24.97 -22.94
C ILE A 665 -30.43 23.58 -23.35
N ALA A 666 -30.49 22.64 -22.42
CA ALA A 666 -30.16 21.24 -22.67
C ALA A 666 -31.45 20.49 -23.05
N LYS A 667 -31.44 19.84 -24.21
CA LYS A 667 -32.53 19.01 -24.74
C LYS A 667 -32.15 17.53 -24.57
N ILE A 668 -33.00 16.81 -23.85
CA ILE A 668 -32.76 15.46 -23.35
C ILE A 668 -33.84 14.52 -23.91
N PRO A 669 -33.50 13.54 -24.77
CA PRO A 669 -34.41 12.49 -25.18
C PRO A 669 -34.82 11.60 -24.00
N THR A 670 -36.12 11.38 -23.79
CA THR A 670 -36.61 10.56 -22.66
C THR A 670 -36.71 9.06 -22.96
N GLY A 671 -36.78 8.69 -24.25
CA GLY A 671 -36.93 7.30 -24.71
C GLY A 671 -35.63 6.56 -25.06
N GLN A 672 -34.50 7.26 -25.15
CA GLN A 672 -33.18 6.66 -25.42
C GLN A 672 -32.32 6.76 -24.15
N THR A 673 -31.85 5.62 -23.65
CA THR A 673 -30.74 5.60 -22.71
C THR A 673 -29.63 4.75 -23.31
N ASN A 674 -28.42 5.30 -23.33
CA ASN A 674 -27.24 4.53 -23.74
C ASN A 674 -27.20 3.22 -22.95
N ASN A 675 -27.26 2.12 -23.69
CA ASN A 675 -27.05 0.80 -23.12
C ASN A 675 -25.57 0.71 -22.72
N SER A 676 -25.38 0.12 -21.54
CA SER A 676 -24.08 -0.08 -20.90
C SER A 676 -23.08 -0.75 -21.85
N GLY A 677 -21.96 -0.06 -22.11
CA GLY A 677 -20.79 -0.69 -22.71
C GLY A 677 -20.31 -1.86 -21.85
N ASN A 678 -19.83 -2.92 -22.50
CA ASN A 678 -19.14 -4.02 -21.86
C ASN A 678 -17.80 -3.52 -21.30
N SER A 679 -17.80 -2.93 -20.10
CA SER A 679 -16.55 -2.48 -19.49
C SER A 679 -15.74 -3.66 -18.94
N SER A 680 -14.42 -3.50 -18.87
CA SER A 680 -13.49 -4.52 -18.35
C SER A 680 -13.64 -4.72 -16.83
N ASP A 681 -13.11 -5.81 -16.28
CA ASP A 681 -13.11 -6.05 -14.82
C ASP A 681 -12.39 -4.95 -14.03
N LEU A 682 -12.63 -4.89 -12.71
CA LEU A 682 -11.87 -4.02 -11.81
C LEU A 682 -10.45 -4.56 -11.65
N LEU A 683 -9.46 -3.77 -12.07
CA LEU A 683 -8.05 -4.13 -12.09
C LEU A 683 -7.27 -3.39 -10.99
N LEU A 684 -6.30 -4.07 -10.39
CA LEU A 684 -5.28 -3.43 -9.56
C LEU A 684 -4.19 -2.91 -10.49
N GLU A 685 -3.87 -1.63 -10.35
CA GLU A 685 -3.04 -0.93 -11.32
C GLU A 685 -1.56 -0.87 -10.90
N ASP A 686 -1.31 -0.41 -9.67
CA ASP A 686 0.01 -0.47 -9.03
C ASP A 686 -0.12 -0.41 -7.50
N LEU A 687 0.97 -0.76 -6.83
CA LEU A 687 1.08 -0.73 -5.37
C LEU A 687 2.24 0.18 -4.97
N VAL A 688 2.00 1.12 -4.05
CA VAL A 688 3.07 1.91 -3.43
C VAL A 688 3.26 1.42 -2.00
N ILE A 689 4.45 0.92 -1.69
CA ILE A 689 4.84 0.43 -0.36
C ILE A 689 5.89 1.38 0.18
N ASN A 690 5.62 2.06 1.31
CA ASN A 690 6.53 3.03 1.92
C ASN A 690 7.14 4.03 0.91
N ASN A 691 6.30 4.65 0.08
CA ASN A 691 6.66 5.59 -0.99
C ASN A 691 7.46 5.00 -2.17
N LYS A 692 7.70 3.69 -2.21
CA LYS A 692 8.27 3.01 -3.38
C LYS A 692 7.16 2.37 -4.20
N ARG A 693 7.03 2.78 -5.46
CA ARG A 693 6.01 2.28 -6.40
C ARG A 693 6.47 0.96 -7.04
N PHE A 694 5.53 0.02 -7.16
CA PHE A 694 5.71 -1.27 -7.78
C PHE A 694 4.62 -1.50 -8.84
N PHE A 695 5.06 -1.68 -10.09
CA PHE A 695 4.20 -1.92 -11.24
C PHE A 695 4.10 -3.43 -11.50
N PHE A 696 3.37 -4.16 -10.66
CA PHE A 696 3.02 -5.55 -10.98
C PHE A 696 1.60 -5.81 -10.50
N GLN A 697 0.87 -6.66 -11.20
CA GLN A 697 -0.38 -7.19 -10.69
C GLN A 697 -0.01 -8.19 -9.59
N PRO A 698 -0.24 -7.91 -8.29
CA PRO A 698 -0.06 -8.93 -7.29
C PRO A 698 -0.98 -10.10 -7.66
N GLY A 699 -0.52 -11.32 -7.43
CA GLY A 699 -1.47 -12.43 -7.35
C GLY A 699 -2.55 -12.11 -6.30
N ASN A 700 -3.47 -13.04 -6.07
CA ASN A 700 -4.46 -12.84 -5.01
C ASN A 700 -3.82 -12.72 -3.60
N GLU A 701 -2.49 -12.86 -3.47
CA GLU A 701 -1.74 -12.72 -2.22
C GLU A 701 -0.52 -11.79 -2.38
N ILE A 702 -0.45 -10.77 -1.53
CA ILE A 702 0.68 -9.83 -1.38
C ILE A 702 1.37 -10.16 -0.06
N ARG A 703 2.65 -10.55 -0.09
CA ARG A 703 3.43 -10.85 1.11
C ARG A 703 4.46 -9.76 1.36
N LEU A 704 4.38 -9.13 2.53
CA LEU A 704 5.21 -7.98 2.90
C LEU A 704 5.94 -8.24 4.21
N LYS A 705 7.08 -7.55 4.37
CA LYS A 705 7.85 -7.56 5.62
C LYS A 705 7.16 -6.72 6.68
N TYR A 706 7.55 -6.93 7.95
CA TYR A 706 6.98 -6.20 9.09
C TYR A 706 7.09 -4.67 8.99
N ASN A 707 8.10 -4.16 8.25
CA ASN A 707 8.36 -2.74 8.06
C ASN A 707 7.70 -2.17 6.80
N GLU A 708 7.07 -3.00 5.97
CA GLU A 708 6.37 -2.64 4.73
C GLU A 708 4.86 -2.51 5.01
N ASN A 709 4.50 -1.69 6.00
CA ASN A 709 3.15 -1.64 6.57
C ASN A 709 2.30 -0.44 6.15
N ASN A 710 2.82 0.42 5.26
CA ASN A 710 2.06 1.50 4.63
C ASN A 710 1.91 1.21 3.14
N LEU A 711 0.67 1.00 2.70
CA LEU A 711 0.33 0.62 1.35
C LEU A 711 -0.66 1.62 0.74
N LEU A 712 -0.36 2.08 -0.47
CA LEU A 712 -1.34 2.73 -1.33
C LEU A 712 -1.63 1.79 -2.50
N VAL A 713 -2.88 1.31 -2.58
CA VAL A 713 -3.34 0.43 -3.66
C VAL A 713 -4.03 1.29 -4.70
N ASN A 714 -3.47 1.40 -5.90
CA ASN A 714 -4.12 2.07 -7.03
C ASN A 714 -4.91 1.04 -7.86
N TYR A 715 -6.12 1.39 -8.28
CA TYR A 715 -7.00 0.49 -9.03
C TYR A 715 -7.78 1.25 -10.09
N THR A 716 -8.22 0.54 -11.11
CA THR A 716 -8.95 1.14 -12.23
C THR A 716 -9.93 0.17 -12.88
N VAL A 717 -10.90 0.73 -13.59
CA VAL A 717 -11.79 0.01 -14.49
C VAL A 717 -11.49 0.56 -15.88
N ILE A 718 -11.10 -0.32 -16.80
CA ILE A 718 -10.85 0.09 -18.19
C ILE A 718 -12.20 0.31 -18.85
N ASP A 719 -12.49 1.59 -19.08
CA ASP A 719 -13.72 2.08 -19.68
C ASP A 719 -13.43 3.36 -20.45
N PHE A 720 -13.44 3.25 -21.78
CA PHE A 720 -13.17 4.36 -22.68
C PHE A 720 -14.40 5.25 -22.91
N GLU A 721 -15.60 4.82 -22.51
CA GLU A 721 -16.81 5.65 -22.52
C GLU A 721 -16.90 6.52 -21.26
N LYS A 722 -15.88 6.47 -20.38
CA LYS A 722 -15.74 7.28 -19.16
C LYS A 722 -16.98 7.23 -18.27
N SER A 723 -17.50 6.04 -18.00
CA SER A 723 -18.52 5.88 -16.97
C SER A 723 -17.95 6.37 -15.63
N ASN A 724 -18.61 7.32 -14.97
CA ASN A 724 -18.23 7.77 -13.62
C ASN A 724 -18.47 6.63 -12.62
N TYR A 725 -17.45 5.81 -12.37
CA TYR A 725 -17.51 4.74 -11.37
C TYR A 725 -17.44 5.30 -9.96
N GLN A 726 -18.30 4.79 -9.09
CA GLN A 726 -18.21 4.95 -7.65
C GLN A 726 -17.51 3.73 -7.05
N PHE A 727 -16.57 3.97 -6.14
CA PHE A 727 -15.74 2.95 -5.53
C PHE A 727 -16.06 2.80 -4.05
N ALA A 728 -15.95 1.57 -3.56
CA ALA A 728 -16.08 1.24 -2.15
C ALA A 728 -15.14 0.08 -1.79
N TYR A 729 -14.78 -0.08 -0.52
CA TYR A 729 -13.95 -1.18 -0.07
C TYR A 729 -14.41 -1.77 1.26
N LYS A 730 -14.00 -3.01 1.53
CA LYS A 730 -14.09 -3.63 2.86
C LYS A 730 -12.89 -4.51 3.15
N ILE A 731 -12.60 -4.68 4.44
CA ILE A 731 -11.49 -5.48 4.94
C ILE A 731 -12.06 -6.58 5.85
N ASN A 732 -11.50 -7.79 5.76
CA ASN A 732 -11.83 -8.94 6.61
C ASN A 732 -13.33 -9.30 6.64
N ASN A 733 -13.99 -9.22 5.49
CA ASN A 733 -15.42 -9.53 5.33
C ASN A 733 -16.36 -8.72 6.23
N ALA A 734 -16.03 -7.45 6.51
CA ALA A 734 -16.97 -6.54 7.18
C ALA A 734 -18.36 -6.53 6.49
N GLU A 735 -19.43 -6.35 7.28
CA GLU A 735 -20.81 -6.33 6.76
C GLU A 735 -21.08 -5.09 5.88
N THR A 736 -20.47 -3.96 6.23
CA THR A 736 -20.68 -2.67 5.55
C THR A 736 -19.50 -2.28 4.66
N TRP A 737 -19.81 -1.77 3.46
CA TRP A 737 -18.81 -1.18 2.56
C TRP A 737 -18.44 0.24 3.00
N ASN A 738 -17.15 0.55 3.01
CA ASN A 738 -16.65 1.91 3.17
C ASN A 738 -16.59 2.61 1.81
N LEU A 739 -17.24 3.76 1.68
CA LEU A 739 -17.32 4.50 0.42
C LEU A 739 -16.04 5.29 0.16
N LEU A 740 -15.51 5.18 -1.06
CA LEU A 740 -14.37 5.95 -1.57
C LEU A 740 -14.80 7.01 -2.60
N GLY A 741 -16.07 7.02 -3.00
CA GLY A 741 -16.58 7.94 -4.01
C GLY A 741 -15.89 7.72 -5.35
N SER A 742 -15.36 8.77 -5.97
CA SER A 742 -14.59 8.69 -7.23
C SER A 742 -13.08 8.40 -7.02
N GLN A 743 -12.62 8.19 -5.79
CA GLN A 743 -11.20 7.94 -5.53
C GLN A 743 -10.77 6.58 -6.11
N ARG A 744 -9.65 6.60 -6.85
CA ARG A 744 -9.04 5.43 -7.52
C ARG A 744 -7.86 4.84 -6.76
N ASN A 745 -7.75 5.18 -5.48
CA ASN A 745 -6.72 4.64 -4.59
C ASN A 745 -7.28 4.35 -3.20
N LEU A 746 -6.71 3.33 -2.57
CA LEU A 746 -7.01 2.93 -1.20
C LEU A 746 -5.73 3.01 -0.38
N ASN A 747 -5.76 3.81 0.68
CA ASN A 747 -4.62 4.01 1.57
C ASN A 747 -4.78 3.16 2.85
N LEU A 748 -3.85 2.24 3.08
CA LEU A 748 -3.79 1.34 4.23
C LEU A 748 -2.50 1.61 5.02
N ASN A 749 -2.63 2.39 6.10
CA ASN A 749 -1.49 2.84 6.90
C ASN A 749 -1.32 1.99 8.17
N ASN A 750 -0.06 1.80 8.55
CA ASN A 750 0.36 1.15 9.80
C ASN A 750 -0.31 -0.22 10.07
N LEU A 751 -0.42 -1.06 9.05
CA LEU A 751 -0.97 -2.41 9.19
C LEU A 751 -0.13 -3.23 10.18
N GLN A 752 -0.80 -3.95 11.09
CA GLN A 752 -0.13 -4.84 12.03
C GLN A 752 0.24 -6.17 11.35
N PRO A 753 1.23 -6.93 11.88
CA PRO A 753 1.50 -8.28 11.41
C PRO A 753 0.23 -9.15 11.43
N GLY A 754 -0.12 -9.74 10.30
CA GLY A 754 -1.38 -10.45 10.12
C GLY A 754 -1.77 -10.66 8.67
N LYS A 755 -2.89 -11.36 8.46
CA LYS A 755 -3.49 -11.61 7.14
C LYS A 755 -4.76 -10.78 7.02
N TYR A 756 -4.87 -10.01 5.94
CA TYR A 756 -6.00 -9.14 5.64
C TYR A 756 -6.61 -9.55 4.30
N SER A 757 -7.92 -9.81 4.24
CA SER A 757 -8.65 -9.91 2.96
C SER A 757 -9.24 -8.55 2.64
N VAL A 758 -8.91 -8.00 1.47
CA VAL A 758 -9.39 -6.70 0.99
C VAL A 758 -10.24 -6.91 -0.26
N GLN A 759 -11.44 -6.36 -0.24
CA GLN A 759 -12.33 -6.31 -1.39
C GLN A 759 -12.59 -4.88 -1.79
N ILE A 760 -12.46 -4.59 -3.08
CA ILE A 760 -12.77 -3.29 -3.69
C ILE A 760 -13.93 -3.52 -4.66
N LYS A 761 -14.91 -2.64 -4.63
CA LYS A 761 -16.08 -2.63 -5.51
C LYS A 761 -16.08 -1.36 -6.33
N ALA A 762 -16.39 -1.50 -7.62
CA ALA A 762 -16.67 -0.41 -8.53
C ALA A 762 -18.09 -0.55 -9.06
N THR A 763 -18.87 0.53 -9.04
CA THR A 763 -20.24 0.58 -9.52
C THR A 763 -20.34 1.63 -10.63
N GLY A 764 -20.65 1.21 -11.85
CA GLY A 764 -20.76 2.10 -13.02
C GLY A 764 -22.15 2.73 -13.18
N LYS A 765 -22.32 3.61 -14.18
CA LYS A 765 -23.59 4.31 -14.51
C LYS A 765 -24.77 3.34 -14.74
N SER A 766 -24.50 2.13 -15.23
CA SER A 766 -25.50 1.10 -15.48
C SER A 766 -25.94 0.34 -14.22
N GLY A 767 -25.35 0.62 -13.05
CA GLY A 767 -25.53 -0.16 -11.82
C GLY A 767 -24.78 -1.49 -11.82
N GLY A 768 -24.01 -1.81 -12.87
CA GLY A 768 -23.13 -2.98 -12.88
C GLY A 768 -22.06 -2.86 -11.80
N GLU A 769 -22.01 -3.83 -10.90
CA GLU A 769 -20.99 -3.94 -9.86
C GLU A 769 -19.84 -4.84 -10.32
N LYS A 770 -18.61 -4.39 -10.07
CA LYS A 770 -17.38 -5.16 -10.32
C LYS A 770 -16.59 -5.23 -9.02
N ILE A 771 -16.23 -6.44 -8.60
CA ILE A 771 -15.54 -6.66 -7.33
C ILE A 771 -14.17 -7.29 -7.60
N LYS A 772 -13.14 -6.73 -6.97
CA LYS A 772 -11.79 -7.28 -6.96
C LYS A 772 -11.39 -7.63 -5.54
N GLU A 773 -11.00 -8.88 -5.33
CA GLU A 773 -10.51 -9.39 -4.05
C GLU A 773 -9.01 -9.71 -4.11
N PHE A 774 -8.30 -9.38 -3.03
CA PHE A 774 -6.90 -9.76 -2.83
C PHE A 774 -6.58 -9.82 -1.33
N THR A 775 -5.52 -10.56 -0.99
CA THR A 775 -5.06 -10.76 0.37
C THR A 775 -3.73 -10.05 0.60
N ILE A 776 -3.57 -9.38 1.73
CA ILE A 776 -2.30 -8.80 2.20
C ILE A 776 -1.84 -9.57 3.44
N THR A 777 -0.61 -10.09 3.42
CA THR A 777 0.01 -10.78 4.54
C THR A 777 1.24 -9.99 5.00
N ILE A 778 1.17 -9.35 6.16
CA ILE A 778 2.32 -8.69 6.81
C ILE A 778 3.00 -9.70 7.75
N GLN A 779 4.26 -10.05 7.46
CA GLN A 779 5.02 -10.98 8.28
C GLN A 779 5.41 -10.37 9.64
N PRO A 780 5.39 -11.14 10.75
CA PRO A 780 5.89 -10.66 12.02
C PRO A 780 7.42 -10.46 11.96
N PRO A 781 7.97 -9.50 12.73
CA PRO A 781 9.42 -9.34 12.82
C PRO A 781 10.06 -10.61 13.41
N PHE A 782 11.31 -10.90 13.01
CA PHE A 782 11.97 -12.16 13.38
C PHE A 782 12.03 -12.39 14.91
N TRP A 783 12.14 -11.32 15.71
CA TRP A 783 12.19 -11.42 17.17
C TRP A 783 10.85 -11.79 17.84
N LYS A 784 9.73 -11.73 17.11
CA LYS A 784 8.41 -12.21 17.55
C LYS A 784 8.09 -13.63 17.07
N THR A 785 9.02 -14.29 16.37
CA THR A 785 8.81 -15.65 15.86
C THR A 785 9.04 -16.70 16.93
N THR A 786 8.32 -17.83 16.84
CA THR A 786 8.37 -18.90 17.84
C THR A 786 9.78 -19.47 18.01
N TRP A 787 10.53 -19.68 16.93
CA TRP A 787 11.89 -20.25 17.03
C TRP A 787 12.83 -19.30 17.78
N PHE A 788 12.72 -17.99 17.57
CA PHE A 788 13.56 -17.01 18.24
C PHE A 788 13.24 -16.95 19.73
N LEU A 789 11.94 -16.92 20.09
CA LEU A 789 11.48 -16.97 21.48
C LEU A 789 11.91 -18.28 22.18
N VAL A 790 11.82 -19.42 21.51
CA VAL A 790 12.32 -20.71 22.02
C VAL A 790 13.83 -20.67 22.22
N THR A 791 14.58 -20.07 21.29
CA THR A 791 16.04 -19.93 21.40
C THR A 791 16.42 -19.06 22.60
N ILE A 792 15.73 -17.94 22.81
CA ILE A 792 15.90 -17.11 24.01
C ILE A 792 15.56 -17.91 25.28
N GLY A 793 14.45 -18.67 25.27
CA GLY A 793 14.07 -19.52 26.39
C GLY A 793 15.12 -20.58 26.71
N LEU A 794 15.71 -21.21 25.68
CA LEU A 794 16.80 -22.18 25.83
C LEU A 794 18.09 -21.53 26.32
N LEU A 795 18.45 -20.35 25.83
CA LEU A 795 19.59 -19.59 26.32
C LEU A 795 19.41 -19.19 27.79
N LEU A 796 18.20 -18.76 28.18
CA LEU A 796 17.86 -18.46 29.56
C LEU A 796 17.95 -19.72 30.44
N ALA A 797 17.42 -20.85 29.98
CA ALA A 797 17.51 -22.12 30.68
C ALA A 797 18.96 -22.61 30.82
N ALA A 798 19.78 -22.48 29.77
CA ALA A 798 21.20 -22.80 29.79
C ALA A 798 21.96 -21.89 30.75
N MET A 799 21.65 -20.59 30.77
CA MET A 799 22.22 -19.62 31.71
C MET A 799 21.84 -19.98 33.16
N LEU A 800 20.57 -20.25 33.44
CA LEU A 800 20.10 -20.68 34.76
C LEU A 800 20.75 -22.02 35.17
N TYR A 801 20.85 -22.98 34.26
CA TYR A 801 21.53 -24.25 34.50
C TYR A 801 23.03 -24.07 34.77
N TYR A 802 23.69 -23.17 34.04
CA TYR A 802 25.09 -22.81 34.27
C TYR A 802 25.27 -22.17 35.65
N LEU A 803 24.43 -21.21 36.03
CA LEU A 803 24.45 -20.57 37.36
C LEU A 803 24.19 -21.61 38.47
N TYR A 804 23.23 -22.51 38.27
CA TYR A 804 22.95 -23.63 39.18
C TYR A 804 24.15 -24.58 39.34
N ARG A 805 24.77 -25.00 38.23
CA ARG A 805 25.99 -25.82 38.24
C ARG A 805 27.17 -25.12 38.93
N SER A 806 27.34 -23.83 38.67
CA SER A 806 28.38 -23.00 39.30
C SER A 806 28.17 -22.92 40.81
N ARG A 807 26.93 -22.72 41.26
CA ARG A 807 26.56 -22.73 42.68
C ARG A 807 26.86 -24.07 43.35
N ILE A 808 26.50 -25.19 42.72
CA ILE A 808 26.84 -26.53 43.23
C ILE A 808 28.36 -26.72 43.36
N LYS A 809 29.13 -26.24 42.38
CA LYS A 809 30.60 -26.35 42.42
C LYS A 809 31.17 -25.57 43.61
N GLN A 810 30.71 -24.35 43.85
CA GLN A 810 31.13 -23.53 45.00
C GLN A 810 30.80 -24.21 46.34
N VAL A 811 29.59 -24.75 46.47
CA VAL A 811 29.16 -25.46 47.69
C VAL A 811 30.04 -26.70 47.94
N ARG A 812 30.34 -27.49 46.90
CA ARG A 812 31.21 -28.68 47.04
C ARG A 812 32.65 -28.33 47.37
N GLN A 813 33.18 -27.24 46.80
CA GLN A 813 34.54 -26.78 47.12
C GLN A 813 34.65 -26.39 48.59
N LYS A 814 33.67 -25.64 49.12
CA LYS A 814 33.62 -25.29 50.54
C LYS A 814 33.57 -26.53 51.44
N ALA A 815 32.65 -27.47 51.14
CA ALA A 815 32.50 -28.70 51.92
C ALA A 815 33.77 -29.58 51.96
N ASN A 816 34.52 -29.65 50.86
CA ASN A 816 35.78 -30.42 50.82
C ASN A 816 36.90 -29.77 51.64
N VAL A 817 36.97 -28.43 51.65
CA VAL A 817 37.92 -27.70 52.49
C VAL A 817 37.63 -27.92 53.97
N ASP A 818 36.37 -27.77 54.38
CA ASP A 818 35.95 -27.98 55.79
C ASP A 818 36.28 -29.41 56.28
N LYS A 819 36.05 -30.42 55.43
CA LYS A 819 36.39 -31.82 55.73
C LYS A 819 37.89 -32.04 55.92
N LEU A 820 38.72 -31.42 55.07
CA LEU A 820 40.18 -31.55 55.15
C LEU A 820 40.73 -30.86 56.41
N LEU A 821 40.12 -29.74 56.80
CA LEU A 821 40.48 -28.98 57.99
C LEU A 821 40.22 -29.81 59.26
N ALA A 822 39.02 -30.38 59.40
CA ALA A 822 38.67 -31.25 60.52
C ALA A 822 39.57 -32.50 60.65
N GLN A 823 39.96 -33.10 59.52
CA GLN A 823 40.87 -34.26 59.53
C GLN A 823 42.30 -33.89 59.96
N THR A 824 42.73 -32.67 59.68
CA THR A 824 44.07 -32.18 60.03
C THR A 824 44.14 -31.86 61.53
N GLU A 825 43.10 -31.24 62.08
CA GLU A 825 42.99 -30.97 63.53
C GLU A 825 43.03 -32.26 64.35
N MET A 826 42.27 -33.29 63.96
CA MET A 826 42.26 -34.59 64.67
C MET A 826 43.63 -35.29 64.66
N LYS A 827 44.38 -35.20 63.56
CA LYS A 827 45.73 -35.78 63.48
C LYS A 827 46.74 -35.02 64.35
N ALA A 828 46.60 -33.71 64.47
CA ALA A 828 47.47 -32.90 65.32
C ALA A 828 47.23 -33.18 66.81
N LEU A 829 45.97 -33.39 67.24
CA LEU A 829 45.62 -33.76 68.61
C LEU A 829 46.18 -35.13 69.01
N HIS A 830 46.03 -36.15 68.15
CA HIS A 830 46.57 -37.49 68.42
C HIS A 830 48.11 -37.51 68.57
N ALA A 831 48.83 -36.65 67.87
CA ALA A 831 50.28 -36.55 67.95
C ALA A 831 50.80 -35.87 69.24
N GLN A 832 49.93 -35.20 70.02
CA GLN A 832 50.31 -34.45 71.22
C GLN A 832 50.28 -35.26 72.52
N MET A 833 49.63 -36.44 72.56
CA MET A 833 49.73 -37.34 73.71
C MET A 833 51.03 -38.16 73.60
N ASN A 834 52.08 -37.82 74.36
CA ASN A 834 53.41 -38.48 74.31
C ASN A 834 53.32 -39.97 74.69
N PRO A 835 53.24 -40.92 73.72
CA PRO A 835 52.91 -42.30 74.03
C PRO A 835 54.02 -42.99 74.81
N HIS A 836 55.26 -42.56 74.57
CA HIS A 836 56.44 -43.13 75.20
C HIS A 836 56.49 -42.89 76.71
N PHE A 837 56.09 -41.68 77.18
CA PHE A 837 55.97 -41.39 78.61
C PHE A 837 54.94 -42.30 79.31
N ILE A 838 53.79 -42.53 78.68
CA ILE A 838 52.73 -43.38 79.21
C ILE A 838 53.24 -44.82 79.37
N PHE A 839 53.88 -45.37 78.33
CA PHE A 839 54.44 -46.72 78.37
C PHE A 839 55.54 -46.87 79.43
N ASN A 840 56.45 -45.89 79.55
CA ASN A 840 57.56 -45.95 80.51
C ASN A 840 57.08 -45.84 81.96
N SER A 841 56.08 -44.99 82.21
CA SER A 841 55.48 -44.86 83.55
C SER A 841 54.78 -46.16 83.96
N LEU A 842 54.05 -46.81 83.04
CA LEU A 842 53.40 -48.10 83.29
C LEU A 842 54.42 -49.22 83.56
N ASN A 843 55.54 -49.24 82.83
CA ASN A 843 56.60 -50.21 83.08
C ASN A 843 57.29 -49.98 84.44
N SER A 844 57.51 -48.73 84.85
CA SER A 844 58.08 -48.40 86.16
C SER A 844 57.16 -48.87 87.30
N ILE A 845 55.84 -48.66 87.15
CA ILE A 845 54.83 -49.18 88.09
C ILE A 845 54.90 -50.70 88.16
N ARG A 846 54.96 -51.37 87.01
CA ARG A 846 55.06 -52.82 86.93
C ARG A 846 56.31 -53.34 87.66
N GLU A 847 57.45 -52.68 87.49
CA GLU A 847 58.71 -53.07 88.12
C GLU A 847 58.65 -52.91 89.65
N MET A 848 58.11 -51.80 90.17
CA MET A 848 57.90 -51.61 91.60
C MET A 848 56.96 -52.65 92.24
N ILE A 849 55.90 -53.06 91.52
CA ILE A 849 55.00 -54.14 91.96
C ILE A 849 55.76 -55.48 92.01
N LEU A 850 56.59 -55.78 91.02
CA LEU A 850 57.37 -57.02 90.96
C LEU A 850 58.47 -57.08 92.03
N SER A 851 59.06 -55.94 92.40
CA SER A 851 60.02 -55.81 93.50
C SER A 851 59.36 -55.85 94.89
N ASN A 852 58.05 -56.06 94.96
CA ASN A 852 57.23 -56.18 96.17
C ASN A 852 57.16 -54.89 97.03
N GLU A 853 57.46 -53.73 96.43
CA GLU A 853 57.34 -52.39 97.03
C GLU A 853 55.94 -51.80 96.80
N ASN A 854 54.91 -52.59 97.11
CA ASN A 854 53.51 -52.32 96.72
C ASN A 854 52.98 -50.94 97.16
N LYS A 855 53.49 -50.40 98.27
CA LYS A 855 53.06 -49.11 98.79
C LYS A 855 53.58 -47.94 97.94
N GLU A 856 54.82 -48.01 97.46
CA GLU A 856 55.37 -47.01 96.53
C GLU A 856 54.75 -47.12 95.14
N ALA A 857 54.55 -48.35 94.64
CA ALA A 857 53.86 -48.58 93.37
C ALA A 857 52.44 -48.00 93.36
N SER A 858 51.67 -48.20 94.44
CA SER A 858 50.32 -47.62 94.55
C SER A 858 50.35 -46.10 94.64
N HIS A 859 51.34 -45.52 95.32
CA HIS A 859 51.50 -44.06 95.39
C HIS A 859 51.85 -43.48 94.01
N TYR A 860 52.75 -44.13 93.28
CA TYR A 860 53.13 -43.74 91.91
C TYR A 860 51.96 -43.84 90.94
N LEU A 861 51.18 -44.93 90.99
CA LEU A 861 50.00 -45.12 90.16
C LEU A 861 48.94 -44.03 90.40
N GLY A 862 48.71 -43.66 91.66
CA GLY A 862 47.81 -42.56 92.02
C GLY A 862 48.24 -41.22 91.41
N LYS A 863 49.53 -40.87 91.55
CA LYS A 863 50.08 -39.65 90.92
C LYS A 863 50.03 -39.72 89.39
N PHE A 864 50.30 -40.88 88.78
CA PHE A 864 50.24 -41.09 87.34
C PHE A 864 48.82 -40.90 86.78
N ALA A 865 47.81 -41.52 87.39
CA ALA A 865 46.42 -41.38 86.95
C ALA A 865 45.93 -39.92 87.05
N GLN A 866 46.33 -39.21 88.11
CA GLN A 866 46.02 -37.79 88.24
C GLN A 866 46.70 -36.96 87.14
N LEU A 867 47.95 -37.26 86.81
CA LEU A 867 48.66 -36.58 85.73
C LEU A 867 47.99 -36.80 84.37
N ILE A 868 47.63 -38.05 84.01
CA ILE A 868 46.92 -38.37 82.75
C ILE A 868 45.59 -37.64 82.65
N ARG A 869 44.82 -37.56 83.74
CA ARG A 869 43.55 -36.84 83.75
C ARG A 869 43.75 -35.35 83.48
N ILE A 870 44.74 -34.72 84.12
CA ILE A 870 45.07 -33.31 83.87
C ILE A 870 45.58 -33.13 82.43
N THR A 871 46.38 -34.05 81.90
CA THR A 871 46.85 -34.03 80.51
C THR A 871 45.66 -33.99 79.53
N LEU A 872 44.68 -34.89 79.69
CA LEU A 872 43.52 -34.94 78.80
C LEU A 872 42.67 -33.67 78.88
N ASP A 873 42.36 -33.22 80.10
CA ASP A 873 41.54 -32.03 80.35
C ASP A 873 42.19 -30.75 79.78
N GLN A 874 43.50 -30.59 79.96
CA GLN A 874 44.24 -29.47 79.40
C GLN A 874 44.40 -29.54 77.88
N SER A 875 44.38 -30.74 77.27
CA SER A 875 44.56 -30.89 75.82
C SER A 875 43.38 -30.39 74.98
N GLU A 876 42.19 -30.28 75.57
CA GLU A 876 40.99 -29.72 74.92
C GLU A 876 40.97 -28.18 74.94
N GLN A 877 41.81 -27.54 75.77
CA GLN A 877 41.84 -26.10 75.93
C GLN A 877 42.93 -25.46 75.06
N SER A 878 42.60 -24.33 74.43
CA SER A 878 43.55 -23.60 73.57
C SER A 878 44.71 -22.97 74.37
N PHE A 879 44.40 -22.45 75.57
CA PHE A 879 45.35 -21.83 76.51
C PHE A 879 45.00 -22.21 77.96
N ILE A 880 46.01 -22.37 78.81
CA ILE A 880 45.85 -22.65 80.24
C ILE A 880 46.64 -21.62 81.06
N SER A 881 46.21 -21.36 82.31
CA SER A 881 46.94 -20.42 83.18
C SER A 881 48.35 -20.90 83.52
N LEU A 882 49.23 -19.95 83.85
CA LEU A 882 50.60 -20.23 84.24
C LEU A 882 50.63 -21.05 85.54
N ARG A 883 49.70 -20.80 86.48
CA ARG A 883 49.51 -21.63 87.68
C ARG A 883 49.26 -23.09 87.30
N ASN A 884 48.29 -23.35 86.42
CA ASN A 884 47.95 -24.70 85.99
C ASN A 884 49.10 -25.37 85.21
N THR A 885 49.86 -24.58 84.45
CA THR A 885 51.05 -25.07 83.74
C THR A 885 52.15 -25.46 84.71
N LEU A 886 52.42 -24.64 85.73
CA LEU A 886 53.42 -24.91 86.75
C LEU A 886 53.05 -26.12 87.61
N ASP A 887 51.80 -26.22 88.04
CA ASP A 887 51.28 -27.37 88.76
C ASP A 887 51.46 -28.67 87.94
N TYR A 888 51.17 -28.60 86.64
CA TYR A 888 51.42 -29.72 85.73
C TYR A 888 52.91 -30.05 85.63
N LEU A 889 53.76 -29.05 85.39
CA LEU A 889 55.20 -29.22 85.20
C LEU A 889 55.87 -29.78 86.45
N GLN A 890 55.48 -29.30 87.64
CA GLN A 890 56.03 -29.78 88.90
C GLN A 890 55.65 -31.25 89.13
N ARG A 891 54.37 -31.61 88.91
CA ARG A 891 53.93 -33.02 89.02
C ARG A 891 54.61 -33.91 88.00
N TYR A 892 54.78 -33.41 86.78
CA TYR A 892 55.49 -34.10 85.71
C TYR A 892 56.95 -34.38 86.09
N ILE A 893 57.69 -33.35 86.53
CA ILE A 893 59.09 -33.47 86.95
C ILE A 893 59.21 -34.35 88.20
N GLU A 894 58.28 -34.29 89.15
CA GLU A 894 58.25 -35.20 90.30
C GLU A 894 58.12 -36.67 89.88
N MET A 895 57.24 -36.96 88.90
CA MET A 895 57.08 -38.31 88.34
C MET A 895 58.37 -38.80 87.66
N GLU A 896 59.06 -37.90 86.97
CA GLU A 896 60.37 -38.17 86.35
C GLU A 896 61.50 -38.31 87.37
N LYS A 897 61.48 -37.56 88.48
CA LYS A 897 62.48 -37.63 89.56
C LYS A 897 62.42 -38.93 90.36
N ILE A 898 61.23 -39.52 90.50
CA ILE A 898 61.10 -40.86 91.08
C ILE A 898 61.77 -41.90 90.18
N ARG A 899 61.69 -41.73 88.84
CA ARG A 899 62.31 -42.64 87.87
C ARG A 899 63.82 -42.40 87.72
N ASN A 900 64.28 -41.16 87.88
CA ASN A 900 65.69 -40.77 87.71
C ASN A 900 66.12 -39.74 88.77
N SER A 901 66.90 -40.19 89.77
CA SER A 901 67.39 -39.34 90.85
C SER A 901 68.65 -38.52 90.51
N HIS A 902 69.15 -38.56 89.27
CA HIS A 902 70.42 -37.94 88.87
C HIS A 902 70.30 -36.51 88.32
N PHE A 903 69.22 -35.79 88.65
CA PHE A 903 69.10 -34.37 88.36
C PHE A 903 68.51 -33.56 89.53
N THR A 904 68.86 -32.28 89.58
CA THR A 904 68.20 -31.26 90.41
C THR A 904 67.52 -30.25 89.51
N TYR A 905 66.43 -29.64 90.00
CA TYR A 905 65.76 -28.58 89.28
C TYR A 905 65.31 -27.47 90.22
N SER A 906 65.25 -26.26 89.69
CA SER A 906 64.59 -25.11 90.31
C SER A 906 63.74 -24.38 89.29
N ILE A 907 62.57 -23.94 89.73
CA ILE A 907 61.65 -23.13 88.92
C ILE A 907 61.55 -21.78 89.60
N ASN A 908 61.97 -20.72 88.91
CA ASN A 908 61.87 -19.34 89.41
C ASN A 908 60.86 -18.57 88.58
N ILE A 909 60.05 -17.75 89.26
CA ILE A 909 58.99 -16.96 88.66
C ILE A 909 59.20 -15.51 89.05
N ASP A 910 59.24 -14.64 88.07
CA ASP A 910 59.30 -13.20 88.28
C ASP A 910 58.01 -12.69 88.97
N LYS A 911 58.16 -11.86 90.01
CA LYS A 911 57.01 -11.33 90.78
C LYS A 911 56.08 -10.45 89.93
N ALA A 912 56.52 -10.00 88.76
CA ALA A 912 55.73 -9.21 87.83
C ALA A 912 54.73 -10.02 86.99
N LEU A 913 54.74 -11.36 87.06
CA LEU A 913 53.79 -12.24 86.38
C LEU A 913 52.65 -12.63 87.31
N ASP A 914 51.41 -12.34 86.91
CA ASP A 914 50.23 -12.89 87.59
C ASP A 914 50.01 -14.35 87.11
N MET A 915 50.07 -15.30 88.05
CA MET A 915 50.02 -16.72 87.72
C MET A 915 48.64 -17.19 87.25
N ASP A 916 47.57 -16.48 87.62
CA ASP A 916 46.20 -16.86 87.25
C ASP A 916 45.74 -16.21 85.95
N GLU A 917 46.16 -14.97 85.68
CA GLU A 917 45.84 -14.25 84.44
C GLU A 917 46.78 -14.57 83.28
N THR A 918 48.06 -14.86 83.56
CA THR A 918 49.01 -15.20 82.50
C THR A 918 48.66 -16.57 81.93
N VAL A 919 48.28 -16.64 80.67
CA VAL A 919 47.93 -17.91 79.99
C VAL A 919 48.96 -18.28 78.92
N LEU A 920 49.16 -19.58 78.72
CA LEU A 920 50.00 -20.13 77.67
C LEU A 920 49.43 -21.43 77.10
N PRO A 921 49.76 -21.78 75.84
CA PRO A 921 49.28 -23.02 75.27
C PRO A 921 49.80 -24.24 76.07
N PRO A 922 48.93 -25.20 76.40
CA PRO A 922 49.32 -26.35 77.20
C PRO A 922 50.34 -27.21 76.46
N MET A 923 51.22 -27.84 77.23
CA MET A 923 52.17 -28.87 76.77
C MET A 923 53.34 -28.39 75.89
N LEU A 924 53.61 -27.09 75.81
CA LEU A 924 54.73 -26.56 75.01
C LEU A 924 56.11 -26.75 75.66
N ILE A 925 56.19 -26.80 76.99
CA ILE A 925 57.45 -26.69 77.74
C ILE A 925 58.02 -28.08 78.09
N GLN A 926 57.12 -29.02 78.38
CA GLN A 926 57.36 -30.39 78.84
C GLN A 926 58.42 -31.12 78.00
N PRO A 927 58.37 -31.10 76.64
CA PRO A 927 59.30 -31.89 75.85
C PRO A 927 60.74 -31.37 75.93
N PHE A 928 60.93 -30.08 76.24
CA PHE A 928 62.27 -29.52 76.45
C PHE A 928 62.84 -29.91 77.81
N ILE A 929 61.98 -29.98 78.84
CA ILE A 929 62.36 -30.49 80.16
C ILE A 929 62.68 -31.99 80.08
N GLU A 930 61.89 -32.77 79.35
CA GLU A 930 62.18 -34.20 79.09
C GLU A 930 63.56 -34.37 78.43
N ASN A 931 63.83 -33.60 77.38
CA ASN A 931 65.11 -33.63 76.69
C ASN A 931 66.27 -33.24 77.63
N ALA A 932 66.09 -32.23 78.48
CA ALA A 932 67.10 -31.81 79.44
C ALA A 932 67.40 -32.91 80.49
N ILE A 933 66.37 -33.57 81.03
CA ILE A 933 66.52 -34.62 82.05
C ILE A 933 67.14 -35.90 81.49
N TRP A 934 66.66 -36.38 80.33
CA TRP A 934 67.05 -37.68 79.79
C TRP A 934 68.27 -37.65 78.87
N HIS A 935 68.41 -36.62 78.04
CA HIS A 935 69.47 -36.54 77.04
C HIS A 935 70.65 -35.67 77.45
N GLY A 936 70.52 -34.87 78.52
CA GLY A 936 71.63 -34.12 79.08
C GLY A 936 72.74 -34.98 79.70
N VAL A 937 72.47 -36.26 80.04
CA VAL A 937 73.42 -37.14 80.76
C VAL A 937 74.35 -37.83 79.77
N SER A 938 75.65 -37.49 79.81
CA SER A 938 76.69 -38.16 79.02
C SER A 938 77.63 -38.93 79.92
N GLY A 939 77.62 -40.28 79.82
CA GLY A 939 78.72 -41.23 80.05
C GLY A 939 79.42 -41.28 81.42
N ASN A 940 79.70 -40.13 82.02
CA ASN A 940 80.26 -39.94 83.35
C ASN A 940 79.15 -39.38 84.25
N ASN A 941 78.79 -40.10 85.31
CA ASN A 941 77.78 -39.86 86.37
C ASN A 941 77.73 -38.44 87.00
N LYS A 942 77.67 -37.36 86.21
CA LYS A 942 77.48 -35.98 86.66
C LYS A 942 75.98 -35.74 86.88
N LYS A 943 75.62 -35.20 88.05
CA LYS A 943 74.24 -34.75 88.32
C LYS A 943 73.96 -33.49 87.50
N ILE A 944 72.85 -33.48 86.78
CA ILE A 944 72.43 -32.35 85.92
C ILE A 944 71.57 -31.38 86.73
N ASN A 945 71.77 -30.09 86.50
CA ASN A 945 70.93 -29.04 87.05
C ASN A 945 70.10 -28.39 85.94
N VAL A 946 68.77 -28.46 86.06
CA VAL A 946 67.83 -27.85 85.11
C VAL A 946 67.16 -26.66 85.78
N ASN A 947 67.45 -25.46 85.27
CA ASN A 947 66.85 -24.22 85.75
C ASN A 947 65.77 -23.75 84.79
N ILE A 948 64.57 -23.47 85.30
CA ILE A 948 63.43 -23.01 84.52
C ILE A 948 63.00 -21.65 85.05
N ASP A 949 63.21 -20.59 84.28
CA ASP A 949 62.88 -19.22 84.67
C ASP A 949 61.73 -18.69 83.81
N PHE A 950 60.68 -18.16 84.47
CA PHE A 950 59.59 -17.44 83.83
C PHE A 950 59.71 -15.95 84.16
N LYS A 951 59.88 -15.11 83.13
CA LYS A 951 60.08 -13.66 83.26
C LYS A 951 59.11 -12.87 82.39
N LYS A 952 58.79 -11.64 82.80
CA LYS A 952 58.02 -10.69 81.99
C LYS A 952 58.97 -9.68 81.34
N GLU A 953 59.09 -9.70 80.02
CA GLU A 953 59.90 -8.75 79.26
C GLU A 953 59.13 -8.19 78.06
N ASN A 954 59.06 -6.86 77.90
CA ASN A 954 58.42 -6.18 76.77
C ASN A 954 57.01 -6.72 76.41
N ASN A 955 56.15 -6.91 77.42
CA ASN A 955 54.81 -7.49 77.32
C ASN A 955 54.72 -8.94 76.82
N ASN A 956 55.83 -9.67 76.88
CA ASN A 956 55.90 -11.10 76.60
C ASN A 956 56.26 -11.89 77.88
N LEU A 957 55.66 -13.06 78.02
CA LEU A 957 56.14 -14.14 78.88
C LEU A 957 57.35 -14.77 78.20
N VAL A 958 58.50 -14.68 78.86
CA VAL A 958 59.73 -15.33 78.41
C VAL A 958 60.02 -16.51 79.34
N CYS A 959 59.90 -17.72 78.83
CA CYS A 959 60.26 -18.95 79.53
C CYS A 959 61.64 -19.41 79.06
N ILE A 960 62.58 -19.50 80.00
CA ILE A 960 63.96 -19.89 79.76
C ILE A 960 64.22 -21.21 80.47
N ILE A 961 64.58 -22.25 79.71
CA ILE A 961 64.99 -23.55 80.24
C ILE A 961 66.49 -23.69 79.97
N ASN A 962 67.25 -23.88 81.04
CA ASN A 962 68.69 -23.89 81.02
C ASN A 962 69.22 -25.16 81.69
N ASP A 963 69.90 -26.03 80.92
CA ASP A 963 70.57 -27.22 81.44
C ASP A 963 72.11 -27.12 81.32
N ASP A 964 72.82 -27.81 82.20
CA ASP A 964 74.29 -27.96 82.18
C ASP A 964 74.74 -29.33 81.63
N GLY A 965 73.91 -29.93 80.77
CA GLY A 965 74.17 -31.21 80.12
C GLY A 965 75.19 -31.11 78.98
N VAL A 966 75.25 -32.12 78.11
CA VAL A 966 76.20 -32.14 76.99
C VAL A 966 75.85 -31.23 75.82
N GLY A 967 74.62 -30.74 75.72
CA GLY A 967 74.14 -29.96 74.57
C GLY A 967 73.55 -30.83 73.45
N ILE A 968 72.52 -30.30 72.78
CA ILE A 968 71.73 -31.03 71.77
C ILE A 968 72.58 -31.44 70.56
N ASP A 969 73.44 -30.57 70.03
CA ASP A 969 74.19 -30.87 68.81
C ASP A 969 75.37 -31.81 69.06
N HIS A 970 75.99 -31.71 70.25
CA HIS A 970 77.04 -32.65 70.66
C HIS A 970 76.48 -34.06 70.92
N SER A 971 75.28 -34.18 71.50
CA SER A 971 74.59 -35.46 71.67
C SER A 971 74.23 -36.14 70.33
N ARG A 972 73.98 -35.34 69.28
CA ARG A 972 73.64 -35.82 67.93
C ARG A 972 74.84 -36.39 67.16
N LYS A 973 76.06 -35.84 67.36
CA LYS A 973 77.26 -36.30 66.64
C LYS A 973 77.82 -37.64 67.12
N ASN A 974 77.52 -38.06 68.35
CA ASN A 974 78.03 -39.30 68.94
C ASN A 974 77.08 -40.51 68.82
N ARG A 975 76.00 -40.44 68.01
CA ARG A 975 75.04 -41.56 67.81
C ARG A 975 75.02 -42.03 66.35
N GLU A 976 74.82 -43.34 66.15
CA GLU A 976 74.78 -44.00 64.83
C GLU A 976 73.48 -43.71 64.03
N GLU A 977 73.57 -43.76 62.70
CA GLU A 977 72.62 -43.22 61.70
C GLU A 977 71.13 -43.58 61.84
N LYS A 978 70.75 -44.64 62.57
CA LYS A 978 69.34 -45.04 62.72
C LYS A 978 68.56 -44.25 63.77
N ASP A 979 69.22 -43.64 64.76
CA ASP A 979 68.54 -42.84 65.80
C ASP A 979 68.26 -41.38 65.37
N TYR A 980 68.76 -40.96 64.21
CA TYR A 980 68.61 -39.58 63.70
C TYR A 980 67.16 -39.22 63.33
N LEU A 981 66.32 -40.20 62.99
CA LEU A 981 64.96 -39.93 62.54
C LEU A 981 63.95 -39.70 63.67
N HIS A 982 64.18 -40.24 64.88
CA HIS A 982 63.17 -40.22 65.94
C HIS A 982 63.19 -38.94 66.81
N ASN A 983 64.37 -38.40 67.13
CA ASN A 983 64.50 -37.25 68.05
C ASN A 983 64.27 -35.87 67.39
N SER A 984 64.17 -35.79 66.06
CA SER A 984 63.88 -34.53 65.33
C SER A 984 62.38 -34.25 65.17
N VAL A 985 61.51 -35.22 65.44
CA VAL A 985 60.06 -35.10 65.24
C VAL A 985 59.39 -34.27 66.34
N GLY A 986 59.78 -34.45 67.61
CA GLY A 986 59.19 -33.71 68.74
C GLY A 986 59.41 -32.19 68.65
N ILE A 987 60.66 -31.74 68.46
CA ILE A 987 60.99 -30.31 68.34
C ILE A 987 60.36 -29.69 67.07
N ARG A 988 60.36 -30.43 65.95
CA ARG A 988 59.71 -29.97 64.71
C ARG A 988 58.20 -29.80 64.90
N ASN A 989 57.54 -30.72 65.61
CA ASN A 989 56.11 -30.61 65.90
C ASN A 989 55.79 -29.39 66.77
N ILE A 990 56.64 -29.06 67.76
CA ILE A 990 56.46 -27.87 68.58
C ILE A 990 56.67 -26.59 67.76
N LYS A 991 57.71 -26.51 66.91
CA LYS A 991 57.90 -25.36 66.01
C LYS A 991 56.71 -25.17 65.05
N ASN A 992 56.19 -26.26 64.48
CA ASN A 992 55.00 -26.23 63.64
C ASN A 992 53.75 -25.78 64.44
N ARG A 993 53.61 -26.22 65.69
CA ARG A 993 52.51 -25.79 66.57
C ARG A 993 52.59 -24.30 66.87
N ILE A 994 53.78 -23.76 67.16
CA ILE A 994 53.98 -22.32 67.36
C ILE A 994 53.64 -21.54 66.09
N ALA A 995 54.04 -22.03 64.91
CA ALA A 995 53.69 -21.39 63.63
C ALA A 995 52.17 -21.34 63.40
N LEU A 996 51.46 -22.44 63.68
CA LEU A 996 50.00 -22.50 63.56
C LEU A 996 49.28 -21.60 64.58
N LEU A 997 49.80 -21.49 65.81
CA LEU A 997 49.26 -20.60 66.82
C LEU A 997 49.46 -19.12 66.44
N ASN A 998 50.62 -18.78 65.88
CA ASN A 998 50.89 -17.45 65.35
C ASN A 998 49.94 -17.08 64.20
N GLU A 999 49.67 -18.01 63.27
CA GLU A 999 48.74 -17.76 62.16
C GLU A 999 47.29 -17.64 62.63
N LYS A 1000 46.84 -18.55 63.52
CA LYS A 1000 45.44 -18.62 63.96
C LYS A 1000 45.04 -17.46 64.88
N TYR A 1001 45.91 -17.09 65.83
CA TYR A 1001 45.61 -16.07 66.85
C TYR A 1001 46.42 -14.77 66.63
N ASN A 1002 47.09 -14.63 65.49
CA ASN A 1002 47.96 -13.50 65.17
C ASN A 1002 49.01 -13.18 66.26
N LEU A 1003 49.58 -14.23 66.85
CA LEU A 1003 50.60 -14.13 67.89
C LEU A 1003 52.00 -13.99 67.27
N GLN A 1004 52.91 -13.34 67.98
CA GLN A 1004 54.34 -13.27 67.63
C GLN A 1004 55.19 -14.17 68.53
N SER A 1005 54.72 -15.40 68.76
CA SER A 1005 55.43 -16.37 69.61
C SER A 1005 56.65 -16.94 68.87
N SER A 1006 57.76 -17.12 69.57
CA SER A 1006 58.98 -17.67 68.98
C SER A 1006 59.73 -18.56 69.95
N ILE A 1007 60.45 -19.55 69.42
CA ILE A 1007 61.30 -20.43 70.21
C ILE A 1007 62.70 -20.49 69.61
N THR A 1008 63.68 -20.25 70.48
CA THR A 1008 65.10 -20.32 70.15
C THR A 1008 65.75 -21.39 71.01
N ILE A 1009 66.49 -22.31 70.39
CA ILE A 1009 67.21 -23.38 71.07
C ILE A 1009 68.67 -23.23 70.68
N THR A 1010 69.53 -23.01 71.67
CA THR A 1010 70.95 -22.72 71.47
C THR A 1010 71.79 -23.65 72.34
N ASP A 1011 72.74 -24.35 71.73
CA ASP A 1011 73.76 -25.10 72.46
C ASP A 1011 74.80 -24.12 73.02
N LYS A 1012 75.08 -24.16 74.33
CA LYS A 1012 75.91 -23.16 75.03
C LYS A 1012 77.31 -23.04 74.47
N ILE A 1013 77.86 -24.12 73.91
CA ILE A 1013 79.19 -24.12 73.29
C ILE A 1013 79.29 -23.18 72.07
N ASN A 1014 78.15 -22.84 71.46
CA ASN A 1014 78.08 -21.91 70.32
C ASN A 1014 77.90 -20.44 70.76
N ILE A 1015 77.82 -20.15 72.06
CA ILE A 1015 77.71 -18.79 72.60
C ILE A 1015 79.13 -18.26 72.91
N PRO A 1016 79.63 -17.21 72.23
CA PRO A 1016 81.00 -16.74 72.43
C PRO A 1016 81.26 -16.31 73.88
N GLY A 1017 82.22 -16.97 74.55
CA GLY A 1017 82.63 -16.68 75.93
C GLY A 1017 82.01 -17.58 77.02
N ALA A 1018 81.18 -18.56 76.67
CA ALA A 1018 80.63 -19.53 77.63
C ALA A 1018 81.65 -20.64 77.96
N ALA A 1019 81.90 -20.87 79.25
CA ALA A 1019 82.86 -21.87 79.75
C ALA A 1019 82.23 -23.25 80.06
N GLU A 1020 80.92 -23.43 79.84
CA GLU A 1020 80.17 -24.65 80.22
C GLU A 1020 79.32 -25.20 79.06
N THR A 1021 79.19 -26.53 78.99
CA THR A 1021 78.32 -27.24 78.04
C THR A 1021 76.86 -27.28 78.53
N GLY A 1022 75.90 -27.39 77.61
CA GLY A 1022 74.47 -27.55 77.93
C GLY A 1022 73.56 -26.85 76.94
N THR A 1023 72.25 -27.00 77.09
CA THR A 1023 71.27 -26.35 76.18
C THR A 1023 70.56 -25.20 76.86
N LEU A 1024 70.39 -24.10 76.13
CA LEU A 1024 69.53 -22.98 76.50
C LEU A 1024 68.34 -22.91 75.53
N VAL A 1025 67.14 -23.08 76.05
CA VAL A 1025 65.88 -22.92 75.32
C VAL A 1025 65.17 -21.68 75.82
N THR A 1026 64.89 -20.74 74.93
CA THR A 1026 64.14 -19.51 75.25
C THR A 1026 62.88 -19.46 74.39
N LEU A 1027 61.73 -19.46 75.07
CA LEU A 1027 60.41 -19.36 74.47
C LEU A 1027 59.81 -17.97 74.80
N HIS A 1028 59.50 -17.19 73.76
CA HIS A 1028 58.79 -15.92 73.90
C HIS A 1028 57.34 -16.10 73.50
N LEU A 1029 56.43 -15.74 74.41
CA LEU A 1029 54.98 -15.80 74.23
C LEU A 1029 54.37 -14.43 74.57
N PRO A 1030 53.53 -13.81 73.72
CA PRO A 1030 52.83 -12.58 74.07
C PRO A 1030 51.87 -12.78 75.24
N LEU A 1031 51.84 -11.83 76.18
CA LEU A 1031 50.93 -11.90 77.34
C LEU A 1031 49.48 -11.52 76.98
N GLU A 1032 49.28 -10.68 75.97
CA GLU A 1032 47.96 -10.31 75.46
C GLU A 1032 47.65 -11.11 74.20
N ILE A 1033 46.72 -12.06 74.33
CA ILE A 1033 46.23 -12.85 73.20
C ILE A 1033 45.03 -12.10 72.61
N ASN A 1034 45.27 -11.37 71.52
CA ASN A 1034 44.23 -10.65 70.78
C ASN A 1034 43.37 -11.65 69.99
N GLY A 1035 42.34 -12.23 70.62
CA GLY A 1035 41.47 -13.17 69.93
C GLY A 1035 40.46 -13.91 70.79
N GLU A 1036 39.58 -13.18 71.49
CA GLU A 1036 38.14 -13.49 71.55
C GLU A 1036 37.32 -12.27 71.14
#